data_AF-A0A329EGW4-F1
#
_entry.id   AF-A0A329EGW4-F1
#
_cell.length_a   1.000
_cell.length_b   1.000
_cell.length_c   1.000
_cell.angle_alpha   90.00
_cell.angle_beta   90.00
_cell.angle_gamma   90.00
#
_symmetry.space_group_name_H-M   'P 1'
#
loop_
_entity.id
_entity.type
_entity.pdbx_description
1 polymer ?
#
loop_
_entity_poly.entity_id
_entity_poly.type
_entity_poly.pdbx_seq_one_letter_code
_entity_poly.pdbx_strand_id
1 'polypeptide(L)'
;MLFKHLITRSAIIFVLAGCSEQPKNEESTSPPTGGNNTLGIDGKIQDKGDNNTQDSGTQTPPPSLTNSSSGDNNGAILPSSLPAFSRKTLTISGSVLGSLATETYAFRVCANQVCDSWQEVMADGRYQYKLQLSQWPLNIPITIEGNKKNNASSQPTNSINELSTSYFKTEVAPIEQLIKRDSNDDGMLDEKEVATLSLNAVNMAFNIVAKHLLSDKLSNYSQLPYDSKIEAVRQYLSNKSKMAQLKLTDSQKQEIVTHIDIQNDKVFGEYSLNLTPEQWADINGPLNTPDEKKAIKINTSQLNELYTNHYYSKTQGPLILSVNQSNAIHNELTYSQQLVLELAVFYQMLLKPKITDLVISRYDRAALIEKIESKTVTQSYSIAIDSDSLRKMGMFDIPVGNEAKIEISADEMSRAYDKYKKAVEENGFAEFTIAIKQAQWPISDKTFEQVGNLILKAADSNPSLELWQHYQNEFVPARNSITVYQELSKVLSPDTQKAYLFQNHVQNLRNTGHTHPLKPAILSLAPERYLKISGRFPKELKQATMSIILGSRPNPDPGLVKYQPELLDRHPERHLPVELIDNENQRRKELDLSGESSFVATIALRDIDNLYSYCKPGLVKNDHTSDEMQDTLTIHLRDKITGVELRSVLGSFCEIAKLDQQQGNKDGILSHEEFERLNVGYVSTAKAALLLKSSLTSRGGSYYIAPLKHQEITDRYNQMPRKQVELLSAFMALQANGTLFTSTVDLGERGTLYEDLLALLDITFGGYSLSRSNTYPSAEELQNKISNIYAINKVLIENPDVNISHIIQTITNRLQDSETDQYYFPSGIRPGSWVTVYPVTAIDVTCQKSMQENQLVGLRLEGKGQNESGHWVTIGWDEQLGASSYTLGWDEIHFDQIIEARNVLAIDKQGHTRATILGLEFNKNYYIRVQSNTGSPSALMSYSPSHIHVADSRTTEGLAGDDSSRGRDSSSACDPLTGKAENTNDDGLLGARYLKLDAAGKPLARQDLSYNALPFACVLDAHTGLVWETKHQRSGEEDYTIYDSDNMFVMQPANGATQFGGTCTIHETNQISTDPNQCTVAKQIQTFNSIQRCGLSNWRLPNFHESHTLLDFSYASSNMSNAPSGIDHHYFPHIKSMWLDAPNLDKSGYLALSLQRLITMHVDTSNHKPLTLVSDGFYVKP
;
A
#
# COMPACT_ATOMS: atom_id res chain seq x y z
N MET A 1 -31.44 23.69 57.70
CA MET A 1 -31.76 22.24 57.83
C MET A 1 -31.67 21.59 56.45
N LEU A 2 -31.93 20.28 56.36
CA LEU A 2 -31.70 19.42 55.20
C LEU A 2 -32.49 19.80 53.92
N PHE A 3 -31.88 19.43 52.78
CA PHE A 3 -32.45 18.69 51.63
C PHE A 3 -33.07 19.36 50.38
N LYS A 4 -32.39 19.03 49.26
CA LYS A 4 -32.85 18.38 48.01
C LYS A 4 -33.62 19.14 46.91
N HIS A 5 -32.86 19.29 45.80
CA HIS A 5 -33.10 18.70 44.46
C HIS A 5 -33.76 19.51 43.31
N LEU A 6 -33.37 19.07 42.11
CA LEU A 6 -33.98 19.22 40.77
C LEU A 6 -33.86 20.56 40.01
N ILE A 7 -32.67 20.71 39.42
CA ILE A 7 -32.43 20.89 37.96
C ILE A 7 -33.47 21.73 37.19
N THR A 8 -33.06 22.95 36.85
CA THR A 8 -33.51 23.80 35.71
C THR A 8 -32.36 24.79 35.42
N ARG A 9 -32.21 25.48 34.27
CA ARG A 9 -32.93 25.53 32.98
C ARG A 9 -32.03 26.10 31.88
N SER A 10 -32.56 26.21 30.66
CA SER A 10 -31.95 26.87 29.50
C SER A 10 -31.83 28.40 29.62
N ALA A 11 -30.66 28.93 29.25
CA ALA A 11 -30.39 29.98 28.25
C ALA A 11 -30.87 31.47 28.41
N ILE A 12 -30.11 32.34 27.70
CA ILE A 12 -30.34 33.71 27.19
C ILE A 12 -30.41 34.93 28.16
N ILE A 13 -29.49 35.91 27.99
CA ILE A 13 -29.72 37.35 27.63
C ILE A 13 -28.53 38.28 27.99
N PHE A 14 -28.30 39.27 27.11
CA PHE A 14 -27.36 40.41 27.09
C PHE A 14 -27.12 41.23 28.38
N VAL A 15 -25.95 41.88 28.43
CA VAL A 15 -25.79 43.34 28.74
C VAL A 15 -24.72 43.95 27.80
N LEU A 16 -24.82 45.25 27.48
CA LEU A 16 -23.87 46.05 26.69
C LEU A 16 -23.35 47.28 27.46
N ALA A 17 -22.04 47.55 27.43
CA ALA A 17 -21.37 48.85 27.63
C ALA A 17 -19.84 48.69 27.40
N GLY A 18 -19.05 49.68 26.98
CA GLY A 18 -19.39 51.04 26.51
C GLY A 18 -18.32 52.08 26.91
N CYS A 19 -17.80 52.85 25.93
CA CYS A 19 -16.80 53.95 26.07
C CYS A 19 -15.37 53.50 26.47
N SER A 20 -14.28 54.28 26.25
CA SER A 20 -13.95 55.34 25.27
C SER A 20 -12.52 55.86 25.59
N GLU A 21 -11.62 56.05 24.60
CA GLU A 21 -10.82 57.29 24.44
C GLU A 21 -9.86 57.32 23.24
N GLN A 22 -9.53 58.56 22.82
CA GLN A 22 -8.63 59.01 21.75
C GLN A 22 -8.34 60.52 22.02
N PRO A 23 -7.37 61.19 21.38
CA PRO A 23 -5.99 60.81 21.03
C PRO A 23 -4.98 61.93 21.42
N LYS A 24 -3.67 61.79 21.13
CA LYS A 24 -2.82 62.82 20.44
C LYS A 24 -1.29 62.58 20.45
N ASN A 25 -0.71 62.87 19.28
CA ASN A 25 0.53 63.59 18.93
C ASN A 25 1.76 63.68 19.88
N GLU A 26 2.91 63.40 19.26
CA GLU A 26 4.14 64.23 19.21
C GLU A 26 4.76 64.79 20.50
N GLU A 27 5.99 64.37 20.79
CA GLU A 27 7.09 65.32 20.98
C GLU A 27 8.46 64.67 20.66
N SER A 28 9.48 65.49 20.34
CA SER A 28 10.81 65.00 19.94
C SER A 28 11.93 65.77 20.65
N THR A 29 12.80 65.08 21.39
CA THR A 29 14.06 65.63 21.93
C THR A 29 15.18 64.60 21.98
N SER A 30 16.29 64.91 21.31
CA SER A 30 17.61 64.24 21.37
C SER A 30 18.58 65.10 22.23
N PRO A 31 19.93 64.92 22.21
CA PRO A 31 20.79 63.75 22.03
C PRO A 31 21.49 63.48 23.40
N PRO A 32 22.83 63.50 23.59
CA PRO A 32 23.99 62.86 22.93
C PRO A 32 24.53 61.71 23.83
N THR A 33 25.77 61.19 23.88
CA THR A 33 27.13 61.45 23.30
C THR A 33 27.79 60.09 23.03
N GLY A 34 28.77 59.88 22.14
CA GLY A 34 29.44 60.69 21.10
C GLY A 34 30.09 59.67 20.12
N GLY A 35 30.52 59.98 18.89
CA GLY A 35 31.36 61.10 18.42
C GLY A 35 32.85 60.72 18.57
N ASN A 36 33.81 60.98 17.66
CA ASN A 36 33.92 61.67 16.35
C ASN A 36 35.21 61.11 15.66
N ASN A 37 35.64 61.31 14.40
CA ASN A 37 35.15 61.65 13.03
C ASN A 37 36.39 61.39 12.08
N THR A 38 36.57 61.71 10.78
CA THR A 38 35.89 62.52 9.73
C THR A 38 36.48 62.15 8.33
N LEU A 39 35.86 62.64 7.24
CA LEU A 39 36.47 62.95 5.90
C LEU A 39 36.82 61.80 4.91
N GLY A 40 36.94 62.19 3.63
CA GLY A 40 37.29 61.36 2.46
C GLY A 40 37.94 62.22 1.35
N ILE A 41 37.57 62.01 0.07
CA ILE A 41 38.06 62.65 -1.19
C ILE A 41 39.10 61.81 -1.98
N ASP A 42 39.11 62.01 -3.30
CA ASP A 42 39.82 61.32 -4.41
C ASP A 42 41.34 61.05 -4.23
N GLY A 43 41.88 60.03 -4.93
CA GLY A 43 43.34 59.76 -4.87
C GLY A 43 43.95 58.65 -5.75
N LYS A 44 43.73 58.71 -7.06
CA LYS A 44 44.47 58.03 -8.16
C LYS A 44 45.99 57.81 -7.88
N ILE A 45 46.57 56.61 -8.19
CA ILE A 45 47.81 56.38 -9.00
C ILE A 45 48.29 54.89 -9.03
N GLN A 46 49.21 54.61 -9.96
CA GLN A 46 49.92 53.37 -10.34
C GLN A 46 50.89 52.83 -9.24
N ASP A 47 51.70 51.76 -9.38
CA ASP A 47 52.32 51.12 -10.57
C ASP A 47 52.80 49.65 -10.35
N LYS A 48 53.55 49.11 -11.33
CA LYS A 48 54.23 47.78 -11.44
C LYS A 48 55.13 47.40 -10.23
N GLY A 49 55.60 46.15 -10.08
CA GLY A 49 55.47 44.91 -10.87
C GLY A 49 56.69 43.97 -10.64
N ASP A 50 56.92 43.01 -11.56
CA ASP A 50 58.20 42.27 -11.78
C ASP A 50 58.64 41.21 -10.71
N ASN A 51 59.29 40.06 -11.03
CA ASN A 51 59.54 39.37 -12.32
C ASN A 51 59.96 37.87 -12.16
N ASN A 52 60.23 37.21 -13.31
CA ASN A 52 61.09 36.01 -13.55
C ASN A 52 60.55 34.56 -13.45
N THR A 53 60.30 34.05 -14.67
CA THR A 53 60.39 32.67 -15.21
C THR A 53 61.68 31.87 -14.91
N GLN A 54 61.64 30.54 -15.07
CA GLN A 54 62.54 29.84 -16.03
C GLN A 54 62.03 28.47 -16.56
N ASP A 55 62.67 27.97 -17.63
CA ASP A 55 62.25 26.91 -18.56
C ASP A 55 62.72 25.46 -18.25
N SER A 56 61.95 24.48 -18.73
CA SER A 56 62.36 23.35 -19.64
C SER A 56 61.12 22.46 -19.91
N GLY A 57 60.85 21.87 -21.09
CA GLY A 57 61.68 21.02 -21.96
C GLY A 57 61.25 19.54 -21.77
N THR A 58 60.97 18.68 -22.76
CA THR A 58 61.21 18.72 -24.22
C THR A 58 60.33 17.73 -25.03
N GLN A 59 59.84 18.20 -26.18
CA GLN A 59 59.87 17.57 -27.54
C GLN A 59 59.31 16.14 -27.82
N THR A 60 58.32 16.09 -28.71
CA THR A 60 58.08 15.03 -29.74
C THR A 60 59.24 14.96 -30.75
N PRO A 61 59.35 13.94 -31.65
CA PRO A 61 58.93 14.14 -33.07
C PRO A 61 58.42 12.81 -33.76
N PRO A 62 58.45 12.55 -35.10
CA PRO A 62 57.23 12.12 -35.85
C PRO A 62 57.55 11.01 -36.92
N PRO A 63 57.16 11.07 -38.22
CA PRO A 63 55.89 11.37 -38.91
C PRO A 63 55.39 10.22 -39.83
N SER A 64 54.23 10.38 -40.49
CA SER A 64 53.97 9.86 -41.85
C SER A 64 52.85 10.67 -42.54
N LEU A 65 52.98 10.93 -43.85
CA LEU A 65 51.93 11.52 -44.70
C LEU A 65 51.30 10.38 -45.56
N THR A 66 50.19 10.56 -46.30
CA THR A 66 50.07 11.40 -47.51
C THR A 66 48.69 12.01 -47.74
N ASN A 67 48.67 13.13 -48.47
CA ASN A 67 47.45 13.85 -48.90
C ASN A 67 46.89 13.31 -50.23
N SER A 68 45.60 13.56 -50.46
CA SER A 68 45.13 14.13 -51.73
C SER A 68 43.93 15.07 -51.49
N SER A 69 43.73 16.05 -52.37
CA SER A 69 42.77 17.16 -52.27
C SER A 69 41.47 16.85 -53.04
N SER A 70 40.32 17.52 -52.83
CA SER A 70 40.06 18.96 -53.03
C SER A 70 38.56 19.26 -52.92
N GLY A 71 38.14 20.54 -52.94
CA GLY A 71 36.82 20.92 -53.50
C GLY A 71 35.73 21.41 -52.53
N ASP A 72 35.70 22.73 -52.33
CA ASP A 72 34.52 23.61 -52.21
C ASP A 72 33.31 23.28 -51.28
N ASN A 73 33.29 24.02 -50.17
CA ASN A 73 32.31 25.08 -49.89
C ASN A 73 30.80 24.77 -50.04
N ASN A 74 30.14 24.55 -48.89
CA ASN A 74 28.88 25.22 -48.57
C ASN A 74 28.86 25.63 -47.10
N GLY A 75 28.35 26.82 -46.80
CA GLY A 75 28.51 27.46 -45.49
C GLY A 75 27.61 26.88 -44.40
N ALA A 76 28.17 26.02 -43.54
CA ALA A 76 27.51 25.65 -42.28
C ALA A 76 27.54 26.85 -41.31
N ILE A 77 26.36 27.36 -40.94
CA ILE A 77 26.21 28.30 -39.83
C ILE A 77 26.57 27.54 -38.55
N LEU A 78 27.56 28.01 -37.80
CA LEU A 78 27.91 27.39 -36.51
C LEU A 78 26.70 27.50 -35.56
N PRO A 79 26.33 26.42 -34.85
CA PRO A 79 25.39 26.52 -33.73
C PRO A 79 25.90 27.51 -32.68
N SER A 80 24.97 28.25 -32.08
CA SER A 80 25.23 29.06 -30.89
C SER A 80 25.84 28.22 -29.76
N SER A 81 26.65 28.85 -28.92
CA SER A 81 27.30 28.21 -27.77
C SER A 81 26.31 27.37 -26.95
N LEU A 82 26.67 26.09 -26.72
CA LEU A 82 25.91 25.14 -25.92
C LEU A 82 25.52 25.74 -24.55
N PRO A 83 24.23 25.65 -24.14
CA PRO A 83 23.89 25.69 -22.73
C PRO A 83 24.63 24.58 -21.98
N ALA A 84 24.89 24.77 -20.68
CA ALA A 84 25.73 23.89 -19.87
C ALA A 84 25.05 22.55 -19.48
N PHE A 85 24.53 21.81 -20.46
CA PHE A 85 24.08 20.43 -20.28
C PHE A 85 25.30 19.53 -20.02
N SER A 86 25.28 18.80 -18.90
CA SER A 86 26.30 17.79 -18.55
C SER A 86 26.29 16.59 -19.51
N ARG A 87 25.12 16.29 -20.06
CA ARG A 87 24.84 15.14 -20.93
C ARG A 87 25.26 15.42 -22.39
N LYS A 88 25.82 14.42 -23.08
CA LYS A 88 26.31 14.54 -24.48
C LYS A 88 25.38 13.90 -25.52
N THR A 89 24.54 12.96 -25.11
CA THR A 89 23.62 12.21 -25.97
C THR A 89 22.27 12.05 -25.29
N LEU A 90 21.20 11.95 -26.08
CA LEU A 90 19.86 11.63 -25.61
C LEU A 90 19.33 10.45 -26.44
N THR A 91 18.89 9.37 -25.79
CA THR A 91 18.19 8.28 -26.47
C THR A 91 16.69 8.59 -26.47
N ILE A 92 16.01 8.28 -27.56
CA ILE A 92 14.55 8.32 -27.68
C ILE A 92 14.05 6.94 -28.10
N SER A 93 12.92 6.52 -27.54
CA SER A 93 12.34 5.20 -27.71
C SER A 93 10.83 5.30 -27.82
N GLY A 94 10.21 4.41 -28.58
CA GLY A 94 8.74 4.39 -28.70
C GLY A 94 8.20 3.09 -29.29
N SER A 95 6.98 2.75 -28.90
CA SER A 95 6.22 1.64 -29.49
C SER A 95 5.69 1.96 -30.89
N VAL A 96 5.57 0.95 -31.76
CA VAL A 96 4.89 1.07 -33.07
C VAL A 96 3.66 0.18 -33.09
N LEU A 97 2.48 0.78 -33.19
CA LEU A 97 1.20 0.08 -33.01
C LEU A 97 1.01 -1.07 -34.02
N GLY A 98 0.79 -2.28 -33.50
CA GLY A 98 0.43 -3.45 -34.30
C GLY A 98 1.58 -4.07 -35.09
N SER A 99 2.83 -3.67 -34.82
CA SER A 99 4.03 -4.38 -35.28
C SER A 99 4.16 -5.75 -34.61
N LEU A 100 4.88 -6.68 -35.25
CA LEU A 100 5.26 -7.98 -34.69
C LEU A 100 6.78 -8.04 -34.51
N ALA A 101 7.26 -8.83 -33.54
CA ALA A 101 8.68 -8.94 -33.18
C ALA A 101 9.63 -9.38 -34.32
N THR A 102 9.09 -9.92 -35.41
CA THR A 102 9.83 -10.37 -36.60
C THR A 102 9.80 -9.36 -37.76
N GLU A 103 9.17 -8.19 -37.59
CA GLU A 103 8.99 -7.20 -38.64
C GLU A 103 10.11 -6.16 -38.65
N THR A 104 10.55 -5.77 -39.85
CA THR A 104 11.51 -4.66 -40.03
C THR A 104 10.76 -3.39 -40.42
N TYR A 105 11.08 -2.28 -39.76
CA TYR A 105 10.59 -0.94 -40.10
C TYR A 105 11.75 -0.07 -40.62
N ALA A 106 11.40 0.91 -41.46
CA ALA A 106 12.26 2.03 -41.81
C ALA A 106 11.78 3.26 -41.06
N PHE A 107 12.71 4.04 -40.51
CA PHE A 107 12.42 5.23 -39.73
C PHE A 107 13.20 6.44 -40.24
N ARG A 108 12.62 7.64 -40.08
CA ARG A 108 13.23 8.93 -40.34
C ARG A 108 12.97 9.85 -39.16
N VAL A 109 14.01 10.54 -38.72
CA VAL A 109 13.95 11.57 -37.66
C VAL A 109 14.51 12.86 -38.23
N CYS A 110 13.83 13.98 -37.99
CA CYS A 110 14.15 15.28 -38.59
C CYS A 110 13.88 16.43 -37.62
N ALA A 111 14.75 17.45 -37.64
CA ALA A 111 14.56 18.74 -36.97
C ALA A 111 14.91 19.85 -37.98
N ASN A 112 13.89 20.47 -38.55
CA ASN A 112 13.99 21.35 -39.73
C ASN A 112 14.73 20.67 -40.90
N GLN A 113 15.98 21.07 -41.19
CA GLN A 113 16.79 20.52 -42.30
C GLN A 113 17.76 19.41 -41.87
N VAL A 114 17.96 19.20 -40.57
CA VAL A 114 18.79 18.10 -40.06
C VAL A 114 17.91 16.86 -40.00
N CYS A 115 18.26 15.81 -40.75
CA CYS A 115 17.53 14.55 -40.81
C CYS A 115 18.49 13.36 -40.80
N ASP A 116 18.05 12.25 -40.21
CA ASP A 116 18.68 10.94 -40.28
C ASP A 116 17.62 9.85 -40.55
N SER A 117 18.02 8.67 -40.99
CA SER A 117 17.09 7.57 -41.30
C SER A 117 17.74 6.20 -41.11
N TRP A 118 17.14 5.35 -40.26
CA TRP A 118 17.64 4.03 -39.89
C TRP A 118 16.63 2.92 -40.16
N GLN A 119 17.00 1.68 -39.82
CA GLN A 119 16.12 0.52 -39.86
C GLN A 119 16.24 -0.26 -38.56
N GLU A 120 15.14 -0.85 -38.13
CA GLU A 120 15.10 -1.67 -36.91
C GLU A 120 14.22 -2.90 -37.13
N VAL A 121 14.56 -4.00 -36.47
CA VAL A 121 13.65 -5.14 -36.28
C VAL A 121 12.90 -4.87 -34.98
N MET A 122 11.58 -4.96 -35.01
CA MET A 122 10.68 -4.51 -33.93
C MET A 122 10.66 -5.45 -32.71
N ALA A 123 11.83 -5.82 -32.19
CA ALA A 123 11.94 -6.56 -30.94
C ALA A 123 11.09 -5.85 -29.85
N ASP A 124 10.22 -6.61 -29.21
CA ASP A 124 9.25 -6.14 -28.21
C ASP A 124 8.36 -4.94 -28.66
N GLY A 125 8.21 -4.75 -29.97
CA GLY A 125 7.34 -3.74 -30.60
C GLY A 125 7.86 -2.29 -30.54
N ARG A 126 9.14 -2.08 -30.21
CA ARG A 126 9.77 -0.76 -29.97
C ARG A 126 10.83 -0.41 -31.01
N TYR A 127 11.08 0.89 -31.18
CA TYR A 127 12.25 1.45 -31.87
C TYR A 127 13.14 2.21 -30.88
N GLN A 128 14.42 2.39 -31.21
CA GLN A 128 15.36 3.24 -30.46
C GLN A 128 16.24 4.09 -31.39
N TYR A 129 16.44 5.35 -31.04
CA TYR A 129 17.36 6.25 -31.74
C TYR A 129 18.18 7.10 -30.76
N LYS A 130 19.46 7.36 -31.07
CA LYS A 130 20.40 8.05 -30.17
C LYS A 130 20.91 9.37 -30.77
N LEU A 131 20.33 10.47 -30.31
CA LEU A 131 20.71 11.83 -30.66
C LEU A 131 22.09 12.18 -30.07
N GLN A 132 22.99 12.68 -30.91
CA GLN A 132 24.24 13.33 -30.51
C GLN A 132 23.96 14.83 -30.37
N LEU A 133 23.97 15.38 -29.15
CA LEU A 133 23.41 16.72 -28.88
C LEU A 133 24.16 17.86 -29.59
N SER A 134 25.41 17.66 -29.97
CA SER A 134 26.21 18.60 -30.77
C SER A 134 25.91 18.60 -32.27
N GLN A 135 25.10 17.66 -32.77
CA GLN A 135 24.77 17.50 -34.19
C GLN A 135 23.34 17.94 -34.54
N TRP A 136 22.51 18.28 -33.55
CA TRP A 136 21.09 18.56 -33.71
C TRP A 136 20.71 19.96 -33.19
N PRO A 137 19.76 20.67 -33.83
CA PRO A 137 19.29 21.97 -33.35
C PRO A 137 18.41 21.80 -32.10
N LEU A 138 18.82 22.41 -30.98
CA LEU A 138 18.23 22.12 -29.67
C LEU A 138 16.83 22.72 -29.46
N ASN A 139 16.52 23.82 -30.14
CA ASN A 139 15.30 24.62 -29.98
C ASN A 139 14.25 24.42 -31.11
N ILE A 140 14.42 23.39 -31.94
CA ILE A 140 13.51 23.05 -33.04
C ILE A 140 12.77 21.74 -32.71
N PRO A 141 11.43 21.68 -32.85
CA PRO A 141 10.66 20.44 -32.68
C PRO A 141 11.17 19.31 -33.59
N ILE A 142 11.18 18.09 -33.06
CA ILE A 142 11.57 16.90 -33.83
C ILE A 142 10.31 16.27 -34.46
N THR A 143 10.41 15.91 -35.74
CA THR A 143 9.51 14.98 -36.41
C THR A 143 10.12 13.58 -36.37
N ILE A 144 9.32 12.58 -35.99
CA ILE A 144 9.66 11.16 -36.10
C ILE A 144 8.60 10.48 -36.97
N GLU A 145 9.02 9.65 -37.90
CA GLU A 145 8.11 8.88 -38.75
C GLU A 145 8.70 7.53 -39.13
N GLY A 146 7.85 6.56 -39.43
CA GLY A 146 8.29 5.24 -39.85
C GLY A 146 7.19 4.40 -40.48
N ASN A 147 7.61 3.40 -41.26
CA ASN A 147 6.70 2.42 -41.86
C ASN A 147 7.34 1.03 -41.96
N LYS A 148 6.49 0.00 -42.00
CA LYS A 148 6.94 -1.38 -42.22
C LYS A 148 7.60 -1.51 -43.59
N LYS A 149 8.70 -2.27 -43.66
CA LYS A 149 9.42 -2.57 -44.90
C LYS A 149 8.70 -3.68 -45.67
N ASN A 150 8.61 -3.54 -46.99
CA ASN A 150 8.17 -4.62 -47.89
C ASN A 150 9.40 -5.32 -48.47
N ASN A 151 9.62 -6.59 -48.12
CA ASN A 151 10.77 -7.38 -48.60
C ASN A 151 10.77 -7.66 -50.12
N ALA A 152 9.75 -7.21 -50.85
CA ALA A 152 9.59 -7.39 -52.29
C ALA A 152 9.91 -6.13 -53.13
N SER A 153 10.29 -4.99 -52.51
CA SER A 153 10.56 -3.74 -53.23
C SER A 153 12.05 -3.42 -53.33
N SER A 154 12.53 -3.13 -54.54
CA SER A 154 13.90 -2.67 -54.88
C SER A 154 14.19 -1.20 -54.50
N GLN A 155 13.54 -0.69 -53.45
CA GLN A 155 13.77 0.65 -52.91
C GLN A 155 15.11 0.72 -52.15
N PRO A 156 15.79 1.87 -52.09
CA PRO A 156 16.99 2.06 -51.28
C PRO A 156 16.67 1.81 -49.80
N THR A 157 17.63 1.27 -49.05
CA THR A 157 17.34 0.52 -47.81
C THR A 157 16.49 1.27 -46.78
N ASN A 158 16.78 2.56 -46.57
CA ASN A 158 16.22 3.36 -45.46
C ASN A 158 15.11 4.33 -45.91
N SER A 159 14.46 4.09 -47.06
CA SER A 159 13.42 4.99 -47.60
C SER A 159 12.06 4.88 -46.88
N ILE A 160 11.48 6.04 -46.56
CA ILE A 160 10.09 6.18 -46.06
C ILE A 160 9.07 6.14 -47.20
N ASN A 161 7.92 5.53 -46.94
CA ASN A 161 6.75 5.49 -47.82
C ASN A 161 5.49 5.97 -47.09
N GLU A 162 5.15 7.24 -47.29
CA GLU A 162 4.03 7.96 -46.66
C GLU A 162 2.63 7.47 -47.13
N LEU A 163 2.59 6.62 -48.18
CA LEU A 163 1.39 5.93 -48.67
C LEU A 163 1.27 4.48 -48.13
N SER A 164 2.16 4.05 -47.24
CA SER A 164 2.08 2.73 -46.61
C SER A 164 0.98 2.68 -45.54
N THR A 165 0.16 1.63 -45.51
CA THR A 165 -0.83 1.36 -44.44
C THR A 165 -0.21 1.01 -43.08
N SER A 166 1.08 1.28 -42.90
CA SER A 166 1.85 1.12 -41.67
C SER A 166 2.70 2.36 -41.37
N TYR A 167 2.47 3.45 -42.13
CA TYR A 167 3.13 4.73 -41.94
C TYR A 167 2.46 5.49 -40.79
N PHE A 168 3.29 5.90 -39.83
CA PHE A 168 2.90 6.83 -38.76
C PHE A 168 3.93 7.95 -38.67
N LYS A 169 3.48 9.13 -38.26
CA LYS A 169 4.28 10.34 -38.09
C LYS A 169 3.83 11.12 -36.86
N THR A 170 4.79 11.66 -36.13
CA THR A 170 4.58 12.42 -34.89
C THR A 170 5.51 13.63 -34.82
N GLU A 171 5.02 14.74 -34.25
CA GLU A 171 5.83 15.90 -33.84
C GLU A 171 6.05 15.78 -32.32
N VAL A 172 7.28 16.02 -31.86
CA VAL A 172 7.66 16.04 -30.45
C VAL A 172 8.43 17.32 -30.12
N ALA A 173 8.55 17.63 -28.83
CA ALA A 173 9.13 18.89 -28.36
C ALA A 173 10.59 19.07 -28.82
N PRO A 174 11.11 20.33 -28.85
CA PRO A 174 12.53 20.61 -28.99
C PRO A 174 13.39 19.84 -27.98
N ILE A 175 14.63 19.52 -28.36
CA ILE A 175 15.56 18.74 -27.53
C ILE A 175 15.81 19.41 -26.16
N GLU A 176 15.89 20.74 -26.10
CA GLU A 176 16.03 21.49 -24.85
C GLU A 176 14.84 21.35 -23.89
N GLN A 177 13.66 20.99 -24.40
CA GLN A 177 12.46 20.66 -23.62
C GLN A 177 12.40 19.16 -23.32
N LEU A 178 12.78 18.30 -24.28
CA LEU A 178 12.85 16.84 -24.09
C LEU A 178 13.83 16.43 -22.97
N ILE A 179 15.00 17.08 -22.88
CA ILE A 179 15.95 16.85 -21.77
C ILE A 179 15.31 17.12 -20.40
N LYS A 180 14.31 18.01 -20.33
CA LYS A 180 13.55 18.32 -19.09
C LYS A 180 12.34 17.41 -18.86
N ARG A 181 12.05 16.47 -19.76
CA ARG A 181 11.01 15.44 -19.61
C ARG A 181 11.57 14.11 -19.08
N ASP A 182 12.89 13.91 -19.13
CA ASP A 182 13.58 12.75 -18.55
C ASP A 182 13.46 12.84 -17.02
N SER A 183 12.64 11.96 -16.46
CA SER A 183 12.16 12.04 -15.07
C SER A 183 12.89 11.12 -14.10
N ASN A 184 13.77 10.25 -14.63
CA ASN A 184 14.59 9.29 -13.89
C ASN A 184 16.12 9.54 -14.06
N ASP A 185 16.53 10.45 -14.94
CA ASP A 185 17.90 10.82 -15.33
C ASP A 185 18.73 9.70 -16.00
N ASP A 186 18.08 8.69 -16.61
CA ASP A 186 18.79 7.52 -17.18
C ASP A 186 19.41 7.78 -18.57
N GLY A 187 18.96 8.81 -19.29
CA GLY A 187 19.44 9.15 -20.63
C GLY A 187 18.55 8.71 -21.80
N MET A 188 17.39 8.11 -21.54
CA MET A 188 16.51 7.48 -22.52
C MET A 188 15.02 7.81 -22.29
N LEU A 189 14.46 8.69 -23.12
CA LEU A 189 13.03 9.00 -23.11
C LEU A 189 12.22 7.87 -23.75
N ASP A 190 11.14 7.44 -23.09
CA ASP A 190 10.18 6.46 -23.60
C ASP A 190 8.74 7.03 -23.74
N GLU A 191 7.80 6.22 -24.20
CA GLU A 191 6.39 6.65 -24.35
C GLU A 191 5.59 6.80 -23.04
N LYS A 192 6.19 6.55 -21.86
CA LYS A 192 5.57 6.87 -20.57
C LYS A 192 5.83 8.33 -20.20
N GLU A 193 7.05 8.80 -20.41
CA GLU A 193 7.46 10.19 -20.14
C GLU A 193 7.03 11.14 -21.27
N VAL A 194 7.18 10.70 -22.52
CA VAL A 194 6.85 11.47 -23.72
C VAL A 194 5.97 10.62 -24.63
N ALA A 195 4.68 10.52 -24.29
CA ALA A 195 3.68 9.72 -25.00
C ALA A 195 3.61 9.97 -26.54
N THR A 196 4.03 11.16 -27.01
CA THR A 196 4.13 11.48 -28.43
C THR A 196 5.26 10.76 -29.17
N LEU A 197 6.19 10.08 -28.49
CA LEU A 197 7.20 9.20 -29.10
C LEU A 197 6.62 7.91 -29.69
N SER A 198 5.49 7.42 -29.17
CA SER A 198 4.81 6.25 -29.73
C SER A 198 4.27 6.55 -31.14
N LEU A 199 4.63 5.71 -32.11
CA LEU A 199 4.17 5.82 -33.49
C LEU A 199 2.84 5.07 -33.65
N ASN A 200 1.76 5.82 -33.50
CA ASN A 200 0.39 5.31 -33.47
C ASN A 200 -0.66 6.28 -34.04
N ALA A 201 -1.87 5.78 -34.22
CA ALA A 201 -2.99 6.50 -34.79
C ALA A 201 -3.54 7.66 -33.92
N VAL A 202 -3.41 7.58 -32.59
CA VAL A 202 -3.90 8.62 -31.66
C VAL A 202 -3.03 9.87 -31.74
N ASN A 203 -1.70 9.69 -31.69
CA ASN A 203 -0.74 10.78 -31.88
C ASN A 203 -0.87 11.40 -33.28
N MET A 204 -1.06 10.57 -34.32
CA MET A 204 -1.25 11.07 -35.68
C MET A 204 -2.55 11.88 -35.84
N ALA A 205 -3.67 11.41 -35.28
CA ALA A 205 -4.94 12.14 -35.27
C ALA A 205 -4.85 13.45 -34.47
N PHE A 206 -4.19 13.42 -33.31
CA PHE A 206 -3.96 14.61 -32.49
C PHE A 206 -3.19 15.68 -33.25
N ASN A 207 -2.08 15.32 -33.92
CA ASN A 207 -1.25 16.26 -34.67
C ASN A 207 -2.00 16.92 -35.83
N ILE A 208 -2.89 16.19 -36.51
CA ILE A 208 -3.73 16.72 -37.59
C ILE A 208 -4.80 17.68 -37.04
N VAL A 209 -5.48 17.31 -35.96
CA VAL A 209 -6.47 18.16 -35.28
C VAL A 209 -5.82 19.42 -34.69
N ALA A 210 -4.65 19.29 -34.06
CA ALA A 210 -3.87 20.40 -33.52
C ALA A 210 -3.43 21.39 -34.62
N LYS A 211 -2.92 20.87 -35.75
CA LYS A 211 -2.55 21.67 -36.93
C LYS A 211 -3.74 22.44 -37.50
N HIS A 212 -4.92 21.81 -37.57
CA HIS A 212 -6.13 22.47 -38.04
C HIS A 212 -6.57 23.59 -37.08
N LEU A 213 -6.68 23.29 -35.78
CA LEU A 213 -7.03 24.28 -34.75
C LEU A 213 -6.07 25.47 -34.73
N LEU A 214 -4.75 25.23 -34.74
CA LEU A 214 -3.73 26.28 -34.77
C LEU A 214 -3.69 27.08 -36.09
N SER A 215 -4.39 26.65 -37.14
CA SER A 215 -4.55 27.40 -38.39
C SER A 215 -5.81 28.27 -38.45
N ASP A 216 -6.79 28.02 -37.59
CA ASP A 216 -8.08 28.73 -37.53
C ASP A 216 -8.41 29.16 -36.08
N LYS A 217 -9.20 28.35 -35.34
CA LYS A 217 -9.76 28.66 -34.00
C LYS A 217 -8.73 29.08 -32.95
N LEU A 218 -7.49 28.60 -33.05
CA LEU A 218 -6.35 28.86 -32.15
C LEU A 218 -5.16 29.54 -32.84
N SER A 219 -5.38 30.20 -33.99
CA SER A 219 -4.36 30.95 -34.74
C SER A 219 -3.50 31.89 -33.86
N ASN A 220 -4.09 32.52 -32.85
CA ASN A 220 -3.40 33.37 -31.87
C ASN A 220 -2.29 32.64 -31.07
N TYR A 221 -2.41 31.32 -30.89
CA TYR A 221 -1.44 30.48 -30.15
C TYR A 221 -0.37 29.87 -31.06
N SER A 222 -0.48 30.02 -32.38
CA SER A 222 0.42 29.39 -33.38
C SER A 222 1.89 29.82 -33.26
N GLN A 223 2.16 31.00 -32.70
CA GLN A 223 3.50 31.57 -32.56
C GLN A 223 4.12 31.34 -31.17
N LEU A 224 3.45 30.61 -30.27
CA LEU A 224 3.96 30.32 -28.94
C LEU A 224 4.98 29.17 -28.95
N PRO A 225 5.83 29.04 -27.91
CA PRO A 225 6.70 27.89 -27.71
C PRO A 225 5.95 26.55 -27.76
N TYR A 226 6.64 25.46 -28.11
CA TYR A 226 6.03 24.16 -28.42
C TYR A 226 5.07 23.66 -27.34
N ASP A 227 5.53 23.52 -26.09
CA ASP A 227 4.66 23.10 -24.99
C ASP A 227 3.43 24.01 -24.84
N SER A 228 3.59 25.34 -24.94
CA SER A 228 2.51 26.31 -24.81
C SER A 228 1.46 26.25 -25.93
N LYS A 229 1.88 26.09 -27.21
CA LYS A 229 0.93 25.94 -28.34
C LYS A 229 0.14 24.64 -28.24
N ILE A 230 0.79 23.54 -27.81
CA ILE A 230 0.17 22.21 -27.72
C ILE A 230 -0.75 22.12 -26.49
N GLU A 231 -0.37 22.74 -25.38
CA GLU A 231 -1.21 22.77 -24.18
C GLU A 231 -2.48 23.61 -24.38
N ALA A 232 -2.40 24.71 -25.13
CA ALA A 232 -3.59 25.47 -25.56
C ALA A 232 -4.56 24.60 -26.41
N VAL A 233 -4.02 23.72 -27.27
CA VAL A 233 -4.85 22.73 -28.00
C VAL A 233 -5.50 21.74 -27.03
N ARG A 234 -4.76 21.14 -26.09
CA ARG A 234 -5.34 20.19 -25.11
C ARG A 234 -6.45 20.83 -24.27
N GLN A 235 -6.24 22.07 -23.82
CA GLN A 235 -7.23 22.82 -23.07
C GLN A 235 -8.49 23.11 -23.90
N TYR A 236 -8.34 23.49 -25.18
CA TYR A 236 -9.48 23.66 -26.09
C TYR A 236 -10.25 22.35 -26.28
N LEU A 237 -9.56 21.24 -26.57
CA LEU A 237 -10.17 19.92 -26.77
C LEU A 237 -10.92 19.45 -25.52
N SER A 238 -10.36 19.59 -24.32
CA SER A 238 -11.02 19.21 -23.05
C SER A 238 -12.21 20.12 -22.70
N ASN A 239 -12.11 21.42 -22.97
CA ASN A 239 -13.23 22.35 -22.80
C ASN A 239 -14.40 22.03 -23.76
N LYS A 240 -14.12 21.63 -25.00
CA LYS A 240 -15.14 21.14 -25.94
C LYS A 240 -15.64 19.73 -25.58
N SER A 241 -14.80 18.84 -25.04
CA SER A 241 -15.24 17.53 -24.51
C SER A 241 -16.29 17.67 -23.39
N LYS A 242 -16.19 18.70 -22.55
CA LYS A 242 -17.19 18.97 -21.50
C LYS A 242 -18.60 19.17 -22.08
N MET A 243 -18.70 19.80 -23.25
CA MET A 243 -19.97 20.03 -23.98
C MET A 243 -20.50 18.74 -24.63
N ALA A 244 -19.74 17.65 -24.60
CA ALA A 244 -20.13 16.31 -25.05
C ALA A 244 -20.36 15.33 -23.88
N GLN A 245 -20.42 15.80 -22.62
CA GLN A 245 -20.69 14.98 -21.44
C GLN A 245 -22.13 15.17 -20.93
N LEU A 246 -22.96 14.14 -21.07
CA LEU A 246 -24.33 14.15 -20.57
C LEU A 246 -24.47 13.35 -19.26
N LYS A 247 -24.79 14.03 -18.15
CA LYS A 247 -25.13 13.36 -16.89
C LYS A 247 -26.59 12.85 -16.93
N LEU A 248 -26.77 11.53 -17.04
CA LEU A 248 -28.08 10.90 -16.99
C LEU A 248 -28.74 11.02 -15.60
N THR A 249 -30.04 11.33 -15.59
CA THR A 249 -30.89 11.22 -14.40
C THR A 249 -31.24 9.75 -14.12
N ASP A 250 -31.66 9.44 -12.88
CA ASP A 250 -31.97 8.05 -12.52
C ASP A 250 -33.25 7.53 -13.20
N SER A 251 -34.17 8.41 -13.62
CA SER A 251 -35.29 8.05 -14.51
C SER A 251 -34.78 7.59 -15.88
N GLN A 252 -33.95 8.42 -16.53
CA GLN A 252 -33.36 8.10 -17.84
C GLN A 252 -32.53 6.80 -17.81
N LYS A 253 -31.82 6.52 -16.71
CA LYS A 253 -31.13 5.22 -16.53
C LYS A 253 -32.12 4.06 -16.46
N GLN A 254 -33.19 4.18 -15.67
CA GLN A 254 -34.21 3.14 -15.54
C GLN A 254 -34.96 2.91 -16.84
N GLU A 255 -35.24 3.97 -17.61
CA GLU A 255 -35.86 3.88 -18.95
C GLU A 255 -34.97 3.11 -19.94
N ILE A 256 -33.66 3.34 -19.93
CA ILE A 256 -32.68 2.63 -20.78
C ILE A 256 -32.56 1.15 -20.36
N VAL A 257 -32.53 0.85 -19.06
CA VAL A 257 -32.56 -0.53 -18.55
C VAL A 257 -33.83 -1.23 -19.02
N THR A 258 -35.01 -0.65 -18.77
CA THR A 258 -36.29 -1.22 -19.18
C THR A 258 -36.42 -1.40 -20.70
N HIS A 259 -35.82 -0.52 -21.50
CA HIS A 259 -35.78 -0.67 -22.97
C HIS A 259 -35.02 -1.93 -23.44
N ILE A 260 -34.02 -2.38 -22.68
CA ILE A 260 -33.16 -3.53 -23.03
C ILE A 260 -33.63 -4.81 -22.32
N ASP A 261 -34.24 -4.72 -21.13
CA ASP A 261 -34.94 -5.84 -20.49
C ASP A 261 -36.04 -6.40 -21.41
N ILE A 262 -36.77 -5.51 -22.11
CA ILE A 262 -37.76 -5.85 -23.15
C ILE A 262 -37.12 -6.60 -24.34
N GLN A 263 -35.81 -6.46 -24.54
CA GLN A 263 -35.02 -7.12 -25.58
C GLN A 263 -34.33 -8.41 -25.08
N ASN A 264 -34.69 -8.91 -23.88
CA ASN A 264 -34.09 -10.09 -23.25
C ASN A 264 -32.56 -9.94 -23.14
N ASP A 265 -32.13 -8.86 -22.48
CA ASP A 265 -30.74 -8.49 -22.16
C ASP A 265 -29.83 -8.26 -23.39
N LYS A 266 -30.37 -8.31 -24.62
CA LYS A 266 -29.61 -8.08 -25.87
C LYS A 266 -29.54 -6.61 -26.24
N VAL A 267 -28.36 -6.13 -26.62
CA VAL A 267 -28.15 -4.71 -26.97
C VAL A 267 -28.03 -4.51 -28.48
N PHE A 268 -29.10 -4.04 -29.12
CA PHE A 268 -29.11 -3.72 -30.56
C PHE A 268 -29.92 -2.43 -30.87
N GLY A 269 -29.55 -1.73 -31.94
CA GLY A 269 -30.31 -0.56 -32.43
C GLY A 269 -30.00 0.76 -31.70
N GLU A 270 -30.95 1.70 -31.77
CA GLU A 270 -30.85 3.06 -31.22
C GLU A 270 -31.98 3.35 -30.22
N TYR A 271 -31.70 4.13 -29.18
CA TYR A 271 -32.69 4.65 -28.24
C TYR A 271 -32.80 6.17 -28.31
N SER A 272 -34.01 6.72 -28.33
CA SER A 272 -34.24 8.17 -28.35
C SER A 272 -34.36 8.72 -26.92
N LEU A 273 -33.30 9.37 -26.44
CA LEU A 273 -33.26 9.98 -25.12
C LEU A 273 -33.70 11.44 -25.18
N ASN A 274 -34.79 11.77 -24.49
CA ASN A 274 -35.21 13.16 -24.28
C ASN A 274 -34.35 13.81 -23.18
N LEU A 275 -33.93 15.06 -23.40
CA LEU A 275 -33.05 15.82 -22.52
C LEU A 275 -33.81 16.90 -21.76
N THR A 276 -33.45 17.12 -20.50
CA THR A 276 -33.99 18.26 -19.72
C THR A 276 -33.48 19.60 -20.27
N PRO A 277 -34.17 20.72 -20.01
CA PRO A 277 -33.66 22.05 -20.38
C PRO A 277 -32.28 22.37 -19.79
N GLU A 278 -31.97 21.85 -18.60
CA GLU A 278 -30.65 21.94 -17.96
C GLU A 278 -29.60 21.13 -18.73
N GLN A 279 -29.89 19.85 -19.02
CA GLN A 279 -29.02 18.98 -19.83
C GLN A 279 -28.75 19.56 -21.22
N TRP A 280 -29.74 20.20 -21.84
CA TRP A 280 -29.60 20.87 -23.14
C TRP A 280 -28.71 22.12 -23.04
N ALA A 281 -28.73 22.85 -21.92
CA ALA A 281 -27.86 24.00 -21.68
C ALA A 281 -26.42 23.58 -21.33
N ASP A 282 -26.22 22.52 -20.53
CA ASP A 282 -24.89 21.98 -20.17
C ASP A 282 -24.08 21.57 -21.41
N ILE A 283 -24.75 21.02 -22.44
CA ILE A 283 -24.16 20.65 -23.74
C ILE A 283 -24.17 21.80 -24.77
N ASN A 284 -24.39 23.05 -24.33
CA ASN A 284 -24.47 24.27 -25.16
C ASN A 284 -25.46 24.22 -26.34
N GLY A 285 -26.53 23.42 -26.21
CA GLY A 285 -27.60 23.36 -27.19
C GLY A 285 -28.35 24.71 -27.31
N PRO A 286 -28.77 25.13 -28.53
CA PRO A 286 -29.44 26.42 -28.72
C PRO A 286 -30.68 26.60 -27.84
N LEU A 287 -30.74 27.69 -27.07
CA LEU A 287 -31.80 27.96 -26.07
C LEU A 287 -33.21 28.03 -26.67
N ASN A 288 -33.33 28.44 -27.94
CA ASN A 288 -34.60 28.58 -28.65
C ASN A 288 -35.12 27.27 -29.29
N THR A 289 -34.44 26.13 -29.09
CA THR A 289 -34.90 24.82 -29.57
C THR A 289 -36.18 24.41 -28.82
N PRO A 290 -37.27 24.02 -29.52
CA PRO A 290 -38.47 23.47 -28.87
C PRO A 290 -38.17 22.19 -28.10
N ASP A 291 -38.85 21.95 -26.97
CA ASP A 291 -38.56 20.78 -26.11
C ASP A 291 -38.75 19.43 -26.83
N GLU A 292 -39.72 19.35 -27.75
CA GLU A 292 -39.93 18.20 -28.66
C GLU A 292 -38.71 17.85 -29.54
N LYS A 293 -37.73 18.76 -29.64
CA LYS A 293 -36.48 18.60 -30.41
C LYS A 293 -35.24 18.49 -29.52
N LYS A 294 -35.37 18.56 -28.20
CA LYS A 294 -34.27 18.36 -27.24
C LYS A 294 -34.07 16.87 -26.97
N ALA A 295 -33.76 16.12 -28.01
CA ALA A 295 -33.58 14.67 -27.93
C ALA A 295 -32.33 14.22 -28.70
N ILE A 296 -31.66 13.19 -28.20
CA ILE A 296 -30.50 12.55 -28.83
C ILE A 296 -30.75 11.07 -29.08
N LYS A 297 -30.20 10.54 -30.16
CA LYS A 297 -30.19 9.10 -30.44
C LYS A 297 -28.97 8.45 -29.81
N ILE A 298 -29.15 7.73 -28.72
CA ILE A 298 -28.12 6.84 -28.15
C ILE A 298 -27.91 5.68 -29.13
N ASN A 299 -26.67 5.46 -29.57
CA ASN A 299 -26.33 4.35 -30.47
C ASN A 299 -26.07 3.03 -29.71
N THR A 300 -25.94 1.93 -30.45
CA THR A 300 -25.80 0.58 -29.85
C THR A 300 -24.56 0.45 -28.95
N SER A 301 -23.47 1.12 -29.29
CA SER A 301 -22.24 1.12 -28.47
C SER A 301 -22.43 1.85 -27.13
N GLN A 302 -23.09 3.01 -27.16
CA GLN A 302 -23.44 3.76 -25.95
C GLN A 302 -24.46 2.99 -25.09
N LEU A 303 -25.45 2.32 -25.69
CA LEU A 303 -26.35 1.41 -24.96
C LEU A 303 -25.58 0.24 -24.33
N ASN A 304 -24.63 -0.35 -25.05
CA ASN A 304 -23.80 -1.46 -24.57
C ASN A 304 -22.91 -1.03 -23.40
N GLU A 305 -22.40 0.20 -23.42
CA GLU A 305 -21.70 0.82 -22.28
C GLU A 305 -22.60 1.00 -21.07
N LEU A 306 -23.81 1.54 -21.27
CA LEU A 306 -24.78 1.85 -20.22
C LEU A 306 -25.42 0.61 -19.57
N TYR A 307 -25.44 -0.55 -20.25
CA TYR A 307 -26.20 -1.74 -19.81
C TYR A 307 -25.36 -2.91 -19.29
N THR A 308 -24.02 -2.83 -19.23
CA THR A 308 -23.15 -4.00 -18.90
C THR A 308 -23.62 -4.86 -17.70
N ASN A 309 -24.22 -6.01 -17.99
CA ASN A 309 -24.88 -6.91 -17.04
C ASN A 309 -23.87 -7.71 -16.19
N HIS A 310 -23.24 -7.03 -15.23
CA HIS A 310 -22.23 -7.58 -14.32
C HIS A 310 -22.43 -7.08 -12.88
N TYR A 311 -22.09 -7.92 -11.91
CA TYR A 311 -22.20 -7.67 -10.46
C TYR A 311 -21.44 -6.43 -9.94
N TYR A 312 -20.61 -5.79 -10.78
CA TYR A 312 -19.88 -4.56 -10.49
C TYR A 312 -20.36 -3.47 -11.45
N SER A 313 -21.31 -2.64 -11.01
CA SER A 313 -22.00 -1.63 -11.82
C SER A 313 -21.05 -0.53 -12.32
N LYS A 314 -20.70 -0.53 -13.60
CA LYS A 314 -19.72 0.40 -14.20
C LYS A 314 -20.25 1.78 -14.64
N THR A 315 -21.54 2.06 -14.45
CA THR A 315 -22.24 3.17 -15.13
C THR A 315 -22.61 4.33 -14.19
N GLN A 316 -21.59 4.95 -13.59
CA GLN A 316 -21.72 6.24 -12.89
C GLN A 316 -21.09 7.44 -13.63
N GLY A 317 -20.27 7.19 -14.66
CA GLY A 317 -19.76 8.24 -15.56
C GLY A 317 -20.84 8.88 -16.44
N PRO A 318 -20.57 10.06 -17.03
CA PRO A 318 -21.47 10.69 -17.98
C PRO A 318 -21.54 9.90 -19.30
N LEU A 319 -22.69 9.96 -19.98
CA LEU A 319 -22.80 9.51 -21.37
C LEU A 319 -21.98 10.46 -22.25
N ILE A 320 -20.94 9.94 -22.90
CA ILE A 320 -20.13 10.69 -23.85
C ILE A 320 -20.84 10.72 -25.21
N LEU A 321 -21.13 11.91 -25.71
CA LEU A 321 -21.68 12.11 -27.06
C LEU A 321 -20.61 11.82 -28.12
N SER A 322 -20.98 11.14 -29.20
CA SER A 322 -20.12 10.99 -30.38
C SER A 322 -19.93 12.31 -31.12
N VAL A 323 -18.98 12.36 -32.05
CA VAL A 323 -18.73 13.56 -32.88
C VAL A 323 -19.99 14.00 -33.61
N ASN A 324 -20.67 13.10 -34.32
CA ASN A 324 -21.88 13.44 -35.09
C ASN A 324 -23.05 13.89 -34.21
N GLN A 325 -23.22 13.34 -33.00
CA GLN A 325 -24.21 13.83 -32.03
C GLN A 325 -23.89 15.27 -31.59
N SER A 326 -22.64 15.51 -31.19
CA SER A 326 -22.15 16.83 -30.75
C SER A 326 -22.28 17.87 -31.87
N ASN A 327 -21.90 17.50 -33.08
CA ASN A 327 -21.98 18.34 -34.28
C ASN A 327 -23.42 18.65 -34.69
N ALA A 328 -24.35 17.69 -34.57
CA ALA A 328 -25.77 17.90 -34.88
C ALA A 328 -26.46 18.86 -33.89
N ILE A 329 -25.98 18.96 -32.65
CA ILE A 329 -26.47 19.91 -31.62
C ILE A 329 -25.94 21.32 -31.90
N HIS A 330 -24.65 21.46 -32.19
CA HIS A 330 -23.98 22.76 -32.37
C HIS A 330 -24.10 23.34 -33.79
N ASN A 331 -24.38 22.50 -34.80
CA ASN A 331 -24.32 22.84 -36.22
C ASN A 331 -22.94 23.38 -36.68
N GLU A 332 -21.85 22.93 -36.01
CA GLU A 332 -20.45 23.11 -36.40
C GLU A 332 -19.63 21.85 -36.06
N LEU A 333 -18.42 21.71 -36.62
CA LEU A 333 -17.51 20.63 -36.23
C LEU A 333 -16.96 20.87 -34.80
N THR A 334 -17.34 20.00 -33.87
CA THR A 334 -16.92 20.03 -32.47
C THR A 334 -15.59 19.32 -32.29
N TYR A 335 -14.49 20.09 -32.28
CA TYR A 335 -13.16 19.56 -31.97
C TYR A 335 -13.02 19.27 -30.47
N SER A 336 -13.39 18.05 -30.08
CA SER A 336 -13.23 17.47 -28.74
C SER A 336 -12.15 16.38 -28.72
N GLN A 337 -11.82 15.82 -27.54
CA GLN A 337 -10.94 14.65 -27.45
C GLN A 337 -11.57 13.43 -28.14
N GLN A 338 -12.90 13.30 -28.11
CA GLN A 338 -13.65 12.26 -28.83
C GLN A 338 -13.44 12.34 -30.35
N LEU A 339 -13.28 13.54 -30.94
CA LEU A 339 -12.91 13.69 -32.36
C LEU A 339 -11.54 13.08 -32.67
N VAL A 340 -10.57 13.25 -31.77
CA VAL A 340 -9.23 12.65 -31.92
C VAL A 340 -9.31 11.13 -31.84
N LEU A 341 -10.11 10.57 -30.92
CA LEU A 341 -10.33 9.13 -30.78
C LEU A 341 -11.05 8.53 -31.99
N GLU A 342 -12.12 9.17 -32.48
CA GLU A 342 -12.87 8.70 -33.66
C GLU A 342 -12.01 8.75 -34.94
N LEU A 343 -11.18 9.79 -35.12
CA LEU A 343 -10.22 9.86 -36.23
C LEU A 343 -9.09 8.82 -36.09
N ALA A 344 -8.61 8.57 -34.87
CA ALA A 344 -7.61 7.54 -34.60
C ALA A 344 -8.14 6.11 -34.82
N VAL A 345 -9.41 5.85 -34.49
CA VAL A 345 -10.11 4.61 -34.85
C VAL A 345 -10.21 4.46 -36.35
N PHE A 346 -10.60 5.52 -37.05
CA PHE A 346 -10.70 5.49 -38.50
C PHE A 346 -9.35 5.11 -39.16
N TYR A 347 -8.22 5.65 -38.68
CA TYR A 347 -6.90 5.22 -39.14
C TYR A 347 -6.57 3.76 -38.80
N GLN A 348 -6.97 3.26 -37.62
CA GLN A 348 -6.81 1.84 -37.26
C GLN A 348 -7.60 0.91 -38.20
N MET A 349 -8.75 1.36 -38.69
CA MET A 349 -9.60 0.61 -39.63
C MET A 349 -9.09 0.65 -41.08
N LEU A 350 -8.21 1.60 -41.43
CA LEU A 350 -7.46 1.64 -42.70
C LEU A 350 -6.17 0.79 -42.71
N LEU A 351 -5.80 0.19 -41.58
CA LEU A 351 -4.69 -0.78 -41.52
C LEU A 351 -5.06 -2.06 -42.27
N LYS A 352 -4.07 -2.93 -42.53
CA LYS A 352 -4.36 -4.23 -43.18
C LYS A 352 -5.31 -5.06 -42.31
N PRO A 353 -6.38 -5.67 -42.88
CA PRO A 353 -7.38 -6.39 -42.11
C PRO A 353 -6.72 -7.56 -41.37
N LYS A 354 -7.05 -7.73 -40.09
CA LYS A 354 -6.58 -8.87 -39.31
C LYS A 354 -7.42 -10.11 -39.66
N ILE A 355 -6.83 -11.27 -39.42
CA ILE A 355 -7.56 -12.53 -39.36
C ILE A 355 -7.94 -12.73 -37.89
N THR A 356 -9.20 -13.03 -37.63
CA THR A 356 -9.72 -13.28 -36.28
C THR A 356 -10.07 -14.75 -36.14
N ASP A 357 -9.39 -15.45 -35.24
CA ASP A 357 -9.78 -16.79 -34.82
C ASP A 357 -11.03 -16.71 -33.93
N LEU A 358 -12.19 -17.14 -34.43
CA LEU A 358 -13.39 -17.35 -33.60
C LEU A 358 -13.28 -18.70 -32.88
N VAL A 359 -13.64 -18.69 -31.59
CA VAL A 359 -13.74 -19.90 -30.76
C VAL A 359 -15.11 -20.51 -30.95
N ILE A 360 -15.16 -21.81 -31.29
CA ILE A 360 -16.42 -22.51 -31.53
C ILE A 360 -17.00 -23.05 -30.23
N SER A 361 -18.33 -22.92 -30.07
CA SER A 361 -19.08 -23.33 -28.88
C SER A 361 -18.78 -24.79 -28.47
N ARG A 362 -18.88 -25.12 -27.18
CA ARG A 362 -18.62 -26.48 -26.69
C ARG A 362 -19.52 -27.54 -27.37
N TYR A 363 -20.75 -27.17 -27.72
CA TYR A 363 -21.71 -28.07 -28.36
C TYR A 363 -21.39 -28.27 -29.84
N ASP A 364 -21.15 -27.19 -30.58
CA ASP A 364 -20.78 -27.24 -31.99
C ASP A 364 -19.42 -27.92 -32.20
N ARG A 365 -18.44 -27.63 -31.34
CA ARG A 365 -17.12 -28.29 -31.30
C ARG A 365 -17.26 -29.80 -31.18
N ALA A 366 -18.14 -30.29 -30.30
CA ALA A 366 -18.35 -31.73 -30.13
C ALA A 366 -18.95 -32.36 -31.41
N ALA A 367 -20.01 -31.76 -31.96
CA ALA A 367 -20.67 -32.23 -33.18
C ALA A 367 -19.79 -32.12 -34.44
N LEU A 368 -18.84 -31.18 -34.47
CA LEU A 368 -17.83 -31.03 -35.51
C LEU A 368 -16.76 -32.11 -35.43
N ILE A 369 -16.18 -32.33 -34.25
CA ILE A 369 -15.14 -33.33 -34.02
C ILE A 369 -15.67 -34.73 -34.40
N GLU A 370 -16.86 -35.10 -33.94
CA GLU A 370 -17.51 -36.37 -34.30
C GLU A 370 -17.65 -36.56 -35.83
N LYS A 371 -18.08 -35.51 -36.55
CA LYS A 371 -18.23 -35.55 -38.01
C LYS A 371 -16.89 -35.65 -38.73
N ILE A 372 -15.88 -34.89 -38.30
CA ILE A 372 -14.53 -34.90 -38.89
C ILE A 372 -13.87 -36.28 -38.68
N GLU A 373 -13.93 -36.82 -37.47
CA GLU A 373 -13.36 -38.13 -37.14
C GLU A 373 -14.09 -39.29 -37.86
N SER A 374 -15.41 -39.19 -38.07
CA SER A 374 -16.17 -40.13 -38.90
C SER A 374 -15.87 -40.07 -40.41
N LYS A 375 -15.07 -39.09 -40.86
CA LYS A 375 -14.72 -38.84 -42.27
C LYS A 375 -15.92 -38.56 -43.20
N THR A 376 -17.03 -38.06 -42.66
CA THR A 376 -18.26 -37.79 -43.44
C THR A 376 -18.32 -36.38 -44.04
N VAL A 377 -17.37 -35.49 -43.68
CA VAL A 377 -17.35 -34.08 -44.07
C VAL A 377 -17.01 -33.92 -45.56
N THR A 378 -18.06 -33.84 -46.38
CA THR A 378 -18.00 -33.64 -47.85
C THR A 378 -18.77 -32.40 -48.32
N GLN A 379 -19.31 -31.63 -47.37
CA GLN A 379 -20.17 -30.47 -47.59
C GLN A 379 -19.82 -29.38 -46.56
N SER A 380 -20.29 -28.16 -46.80
CA SER A 380 -20.14 -27.04 -45.87
C SER A 380 -20.97 -27.26 -44.60
N TYR A 381 -20.57 -26.62 -43.49
CA TYR A 381 -21.30 -26.66 -42.23
C TYR A 381 -21.69 -25.26 -41.76
N SER A 382 -22.92 -25.16 -41.26
CA SER A 382 -23.52 -23.91 -40.76
C SER A 382 -23.37 -23.85 -39.24
N ILE A 383 -22.65 -22.85 -38.73
CA ILE A 383 -22.48 -22.62 -37.28
C ILE A 383 -23.25 -21.35 -36.87
N ALA A 384 -24.02 -21.45 -35.78
CA ALA A 384 -24.67 -20.28 -35.17
C ALA A 384 -23.64 -19.37 -34.49
N ILE A 385 -23.73 -18.07 -34.75
CA ILE A 385 -22.81 -17.07 -34.19
C ILE A 385 -23.42 -16.51 -32.90
N ASP A 386 -22.80 -16.83 -31.77
CA ASP A 386 -23.19 -16.32 -30.45
C ASP A 386 -22.74 -14.85 -30.21
N SER A 387 -23.24 -14.22 -29.15
CA SER A 387 -22.95 -12.81 -28.83
C SER A 387 -21.46 -12.52 -28.58
N ASP A 388 -20.69 -13.48 -28.08
CA ASP A 388 -19.25 -13.30 -27.86
C ASP A 388 -18.45 -13.47 -29.16
N SER A 389 -18.92 -14.32 -30.07
CA SER A 389 -18.44 -14.42 -31.44
C SER A 389 -18.75 -13.15 -32.25
N LEU A 390 -19.97 -12.59 -32.11
CA LEU A 390 -20.33 -11.29 -32.68
C LEU A 390 -19.41 -10.19 -32.15
N ARG A 391 -19.19 -10.10 -30.83
CA ARG A 391 -18.24 -9.16 -30.23
C ARG A 391 -16.82 -9.32 -30.77
N LYS A 392 -16.32 -10.56 -30.94
CA LYS A 392 -15.01 -10.85 -31.58
C LYS A 392 -14.95 -10.44 -33.06
N MET A 393 -16.07 -10.47 -33.79
CA MET A 393 -16.19 -9.95 -35.16
C MET A 393 -16.31 -8.41 -35.25
N GLY A 394 -16.43 -7.73 -34.10
CA GLY A 394 -16.67 -6.28 -34.00
C GLY A 394 -18.13 -5.87 -34.19
N MET A 395 -19.07 -6.77 -33.90
CA MET A 395 -20.52 -6.56 -33.93
C MET A 395 -21.10 -6.47 -32.52
N PHE A 396 -22.26 -5.82 -32.39
CA PHE A 396 -23.13 -5.92 -31.21
C PHE A 396 -24.17 -7.05 -31.40
N ASP A 397 -25.15 -7.16 -30.51
CA ASP A 397 -26.18 -8.20 -30.60
C ASP A 397 -27.08 -8.06 -31.85
N ILE A 398 -27.77 -9.16 -32.16
CA ILE A 398 -28.81 -9.24 -33.18
C ILE A 398 -30.22 -9.28 -32.56
N PRO A 399 -31.25 -8.79 -33.27
CA PRO A 399 -32.62 -8.73 -32.76
C PRO A 399 -33.17 -10.08 -32.23
N VAL A 400 -34.02 -10.00 -31.21
CA VAL A 400 -34.70 -11.18 -30.64
C VAL A 400 -35.51 -11.90 -31.73
N GLY A 401 -35.36 -13.22 -31.80
CA GLY A 401 -35.98 -14.07 -32.83
C GLY A 401 -35.14 -14.26 -34.10
N ASN A 402 -34.09 -13.46 -34.31
CA ASN A 402 -33.13 -13.67 -35.40
C ASN A 402 -31.94 -14.53 -34.97
N GLU A 403 -31.35 -15.26 -35.92
CA GLU A 403 -30.19 -16.12 -35.73
C GLU A 403 -29.17 -15.86 -36.85
N ALA A 404 -27.92 -15.54 -36.50
CA ALA A 404 -26.83 -15.35 -37.44
C ALA A 404 -26.06 -16.65 -37.64
N LYS A 405 -25.69 -17.00 -38.88
CA LYS A 405 -24.95 -18.22 -39.22
C LYS A 405 -23.83 -17.96 -40.20
N ILE A 406 -22.69 -18.61 -39.98
CA ILE A 406 -21.58 -18.69 -40.93
C ILE A 406 -21.55 -20.08 -41.56
N GLU A 407 -21.40 -20.13 -42.88
CA GLU A 407 -21.13 -21.36 -43.64
C GLU A 407 -19.62 -21.56 -43.78
N ILE A 408 -19.13 -22.76 -43.48
CA ILE A 408 -17.70 -23.06 -43.40
C ILE A 408 -17.39 -24.30 -44.25
N SER A 409 -16.33 -24.25 -45.06
CA SER A 409 -16.00 -25.35 -45.96
C SER A 409 -15.35 -26.55 -45.26
N ALA A 410 -15.41 -27.72 -45.92
CA ALA A 410 -14.74 -28.94 -45.48
C ALA A 410 -13.22 -28.74 -45.24
N ASP A 411 -12.58 -27.96 -46.11
CA ASP A 411 -11.13 -27.70 -46.04
C ASP A 411 -10.76 -26.71 -44.91
N GLU A 412 -11.68 -25.82 -44.52
CA GLU A 412 -11.51 -24.92 -43.37
C GLU A 412 -11.69 -25.67 -42.05
N MET A 413 -12.74 -26.49 -41.94
CA MET A 413 -12.99 -27.35 -40.79
C MET A 413 -11.85 -28.34 -40.55
N SER A 414 -11.31 -28.94 -41.61
CA SER A 414 -10.17 -29.89 -41.51
C SER A 414 -8.91 -29.19 -41.01
N ARG A 415 -8.54 -28.03 -41.59
CA ARG A 415 -7.39 -27.24 -41.12
C ARG A 415 -7.55 -26.71 -39.69
N ALA A 416 -8.76 -26.33 -39.29
CA ALA A 416 -9.07 -25.94 -37.92
C ALA A 416 -8.90 -27.12 -36.94
N TYR A 417 -9.36 -28.31 -37.32
CA TYR A 417 -9.19 -29.53 -36.53
C TYR A 417 -7.73 -29.96 -36.41
N ASP A 418 -6.93 -29.91 -37.49
CA ASP A 418 -5.49 -30.23 -37.43
C ASP A 418 -4.72 -29.25 -36.52
N LYS A 419 -5.00 -27.95 -36.64
CA LYS A 419 -4.46 -26.89 -35.76
C LYS A 419 -4.82 -27.15 -34.30
N TYR A 420 -6.11 -27.43 -34.03
CA TYR A 420 -6.63 -27.74 -32.70
C TYR A 420 -5.98 -29.00 -32.11
N LYS A 421 -5.93 -30.10 -32.87
CA LYS A 421 -5.39 -31.39 -32.44
C LYS A 421 -3.91 -31.24 -32.08
N LYS A 422 -3.11 -30.62 -32.96
CA LYS A 422 -1.70 -30.35 -32.67
C LYS A 422 -1.53 -29.53 -31.38
N ALA A 423 -2.33 -28.50 -31.18
CA ALA A 423 -2.27 -27.69 -29.96
C ALA A 423 -2.64 -28.48 -28.69
N VAL A 424 -3.56 -29.45 -28.77
CA VAL A 424 -3.86 -30.38 -27.66
C VAL A 424 -2.71 -31.37 -27.43
N GLU A 425 -2.07 -31.88 -28.49
CA GLU A 425 -0.90 -32.76 -28.38
C GLU A 425 0.32 -32.04 -27.75
N GLU A 426 0.47 -30.74 -28.01
CA GLU A 426 1.55 -29.91 -27.44
C GLU A 426 1.25 -29.38 -26.03
N ASN A 427 -0.01 -29.08 -25.68
CA ASN A 427 -0.36 -28.33 -24.45
C ASN A 427 -1.41 -29.01 -23.53
N GLY A 428 -1.92 -30.19 -23.89
CA GLY A 428 -2.98 -30.92 -23.17
C GLY A 428 -4.39 -30.33 -23.28
N PHE A 429 -4.52 -29.03 -23.59
CA PHE A 429 -5.79 -28.35 -23.85
C PHE A 429 -5.63 -27.33 -24.99
N ALA A 430 -6.68 -27.18 -25.80
CA ALA A 430 -6.81 -26.10 -26.77
C ALA A 430 -8.29 -25.75 -27.01
N GLU A 431 -8.50 -24.57 -27.58
CA GLU A 431 -9.79 -24.14 -28.13
C GLU A 431 -9.87 -24.48 -29.62
N PHE A 432 -11.04 -24.96 -30.07
CA PHE A 432 -11.28 -25.18 -31.50
C PHE A 432 -11.59 -23.82 -32.14
N THR A 433 -10.73 -23.38 -33.06
CA THR A 433 -10.78 -22.02 -33.63
C THR A 433 -10.88 -22.02 -35.14
N ILE A 434 -11.69 -21.11 -35.69
CA ILE A 434 -11.86 -20.93 -37.14
C ILE A 434 -11.55 -19.48 -37.51
N ALA A 435 -10.67 -19.32 -38.52
CA ALA A 435 -10.15 -18.04 -38.98
C ALA A 435 -11.16 -17.30 -39.88
N ILE A 436 -11.74 -16.21 -39.38
CA ILE A 436 -12.56 -15.28 -40.17
C ILE A 436 -11.68 -14.12 -40.68
N LYS A 437 -11.84 -13.76 -41.95
CA LYS A 437 -11.29 -12.51 -42.51
C LYS A 437 -12.20 -11.34 -42.11
N GLN A 438 -11.66 -10.34 -41.42
CA GLN A 438 -12.42 -9.15 -41.04
C GLN A 438 -12.92 -8.35 -42.26
N ALA A 439 -14.01 -7.61 -42.02
CA ALA A 439 -14.46 -6.51 -42.87
C ALA A 439 -13.30 -5.54 -43.17
N GLN A 440 -13.18 -5.10 -44.43
CA GLN A 440 -12.02 -4.35 -44.93
C GLN A 440 -12.46 -2.99 -45.48
N TRP A 441 -11.77 -1.94 -45.03
CA TRP A 441 -11.89 -0.60 -45.60
C TRP A 441 -10.93 -0.43 -46.79
N PRO A 442 -11.34 0.30 -47.84
CA PRO A 442 -10.50 0.55 -49.00
C PRO A 442 -9.38 1.52 -48.63
N ILE A 443 -8.19 1.31 -49.19
CA ILE A 443 -7.03 2.18 -49.01
C ILE A 443 -7.04 3.23 -50.13
N SER A 444 -6.97 4.51 -49.77
CA SER A 444 -6.92 5.63 -50.71
C SER A 444 -5.56 5.77 -51.39
N ASP A 445 -5.52 6.49 -52.53
CA ASP A 445 -4.31 6.98 -53.20
C ASP A 445 -3.59 8.13 -52.43
N LYS A 446 -4.02 8.41 -51.19
CA LYS A 446 -3.68 9.60 -50.41
C LYS A 446 -3.08 9.21 -49.06
N THR A 447 -2.18 10.05 -48.54
CA THR A 447 -1.58 9.84 -47.21
C THR A 447 -2.62 10.02 -46.10
N PHE A 448 -2.39 9.44 -44.91
CA PHE A 448 -3.30 9.61 -43.77
C PHE A 448 -3.51 11.09 -43.38
N GLU A 449 -2.50 11.95 -43.56
CA GLU A 449 -2.64 13.40 -43.37
C GLU A 449 -3.59 14.03 -44.40
N GLN A 450 -3.49 13.66 -45.68
CA GLN A 450 -4.40 14.15 -46.73
C GLN A 450 -5.84 13.69 -46.48
N VAL A 451 -6.03 12.43 -46.08
CA VAL A 451 -7.34 11.87 -45.74
C VAL A 451 -7.95 12.59 -44.54
N GLY A 452 -7.17 12.79 -43.46
CA GLY A 452 -7.64 13.48 -42.24
C GLY A 452 -8.09 14.92 -42.50
N ASN A 453 -7.26 15.70 -43.20
CA ASN A 453 -7.59 17.09 -43.54
C ASN A 453 -8.88 17.22 -44.36
N LEU A 454 -9.13 16.28 -45.29
CA LEU A 454 -10.33 16.26 -46.11
C LEU A 454 -11.56 15.77 -45.34
N ILE A 455 -11.44 14.75 -44.48
CA ILE A 455 -12.53 14.30 -43.59
C ILE A 455 -12.96 15.43 -42.66
N LEU A 456 -12.02 16.14 -42.02
CA LEU A 456 -12.33 17.28 -41.14
C LEU A 456 -13.07 18.38 -41.89
N LYS A 457 -12.61 18.74 -43.11
CA LYS A 457 -13.29 19.73 -43.95
C LYS A 457 -14.70 19.27 -44.39
N ALA A 458 -14.88 17.99 -44.68
CA ALA A 458 -16.19 17.44 -45.05
C ALA A 458 -17.14 17.38 -43.85
N ALA A 459 -16.65 17.12 -42.64
CA ALA A 459 -17.40 17.12 -41.39
C ALA A 459 -17.83 18.53 -40.96
N ASP A 460 -16.99 19.55 -41.18
CA ASP A 460 -17.38 20.96 -41.02
C ASP A 460 -18.46 21.38 -42.03
N SER A 461 -18.40 20.84 -43.26
CA SER A 461 -19.37 21.13 -44.32
C SER A 461 -20.72 20.39 -44.19
N ASN A 462 -20.75 19.23 -43.52
CA ASN A 462 -21.96 18.46 -43.24
C ASN A 462 -21.88 17.79 -41.85
N PRO A 463 -22.15 18.52 -40.76
CA PRO A 463 -21.97 18.05 -39.38
C PRO A 463 -22.78 16.81 -38.97
N SER A 464 -23.78 16.38 -39.76
CA SER A 464 -24.74 15.33 -39.37
C SER A 464 -24.27 13.88 -39.56
N LEU A 465 -23.15 13.65 -40.25
CA LEU A 465 -22.66 12.31 -40.62
C LEU A 465 -21.56 11.81 -39.68
N GLU A 466 -21.41 10.49 -39.55
CA GLU A 466 -20.25 9.88 -38.88
C GLU A 466 -18.98 10.00 -39.75
N LEU A 467 -17.78 10.08 -39.14
CA LEU A 467 -16.51 10.30 -39.88
C LEU A 467 -16.29 9.30 -41.02
N TRP A 468 -16.70 8.05 -40.83
CA TRP A 468 -16.57 7.00 -41.84
C TRP A 468 -17.48 7.22 -43.06
N GLN A 469 -18.62 7.90 -42.89
CA GLN A 469 -19.54 8.24 -43.97
C GLN A 469 -18.97 9.34 -44.86
N HIS A 470 -18.28 10.33 -44.27
CA HIS A 470 -17.49 11.29 -45.04
C HIS A 470 -16.42 10.58 -45.89
N TYR A 471 -15.70 9.62 -45.32
CA TYR A 471 -14.74 8.84 -46.10
C TYR A 471 -15.40 8.05 -47.25
N GLN A 472 -16.56 7.44 -47.00
CA GLN A 472 -17.34 6.72 -48.01
C GLN A 472 -17.92 7.65 -49.11
N ASN A 473 -18.07 8.95 -48.85
CA ASN A 473 -18.58 9.91 -49.83
C ASN A 473 -17.45 10.56 -50.65
N GLU A 474 -16.28 10.81 -50.04
CA GLU A 474 -15.17 11.54 -50.67
C GLU A 474 -14.17 10.65 -51.44
N PHE A 475 -13.92 9.42 -50.98
CA PHE A 475 -12.81 8.57 -51.49
C PHE A 475 -13.26 7.26 -52.15
N VAL A 476 -14.57 7.03 -52.21
CA VAL A 476 -15.16 5.73 -52.55
C VAL A 476 -16.05 5.87 -53.79
N PRO A 477 -15.75 5.19 -54.90
CA PRO A 477 -16.67 5.12 -56.03
C PRO A 477 -17.90 4.30 -55.67
N ALA A 478 -19.06 4.68 -56.20
CA ALA A 478 -20.39 4.22 -55.78
C ALA A 478 -20.76 2.75 -56.11
N ARG A 479 -19.79 1.83 -56.17
CA ARG A 479 -19.98 0.37 -56.24
C ARG A 479 -18.89 -0.36 -55.45
N ASN A 480 -19.28 -0.90 -54.28
CA ASN A 480 -18.58 -1.94 -53.51
C ASN A 480 -17.11 -1.66 -53.16
N SER A 481 -16.86 -0.86 -52.10
CA SER A 481 -15.51 -0.50 -51.64
C SER A 481 -15.17 -0.97 -50.21
N ILE A 482 -16.09 -0.80 -49.26
CA ILE A 482 -15.99 -1.29 -47.89
C ILE A 482 -16.69 -2.65 -47.83
N THR A 483 -15.97 -3.71 -47.47
CA THR A 483 -16.57 -5.05 -47.36
C THR A 483 -17.23 -5.25 -46.00
N VAL A 484 -18.33 -6.00 -45.98
CA VAL A 484 -19.10 -6.38 -44.79
C VAL A 484 -19.28 -7.90 -44.78
N TYR A 485 -19.60 -8.48 -43.62
CA TYR A 485 -19.82 -9.93 -43.50
C TYR A 485 -21.09 -10.32 -44.29
N GLN A 486 -20.92 -11.14 -45.33
CA GLN A 486 -22.00 -11.54 -46.23
C GLN A 486 -23.00 -12.47 -45.51
N GLU A 487 -22.46 -13.24 -44.57
CA GLU A 487 -23.11 -14.18 -43.68
C GLU A 487 -24.12 -13.44 -42.77
N LEU A 488 -23.70 -12.30 -42.21
CA LEU A 488 -24.53 -11.43 -41.39
C LEU A 488 -25.52 -10.57 -42.20
N SER A 489 -25.33 -10.44 -43.51
CA SER A 489 -26.13 -9.50 -44.35
C SER A 489 -27.62 -9.88 -44.50
N LYS A 490 -28.03 -11.05 -44.00
CA LYS A 490 -29.45 -11.44 -43.85
C LYS A 490 -30.11 -10.91 -42.57
N VAL A 491 -29.31 -10.48 -41.59
CA VAL A 491 -29.74 -10.14 -40.22
C VAL A 491 -29.39 -8.70 -39.83
N LEU A 492 -28.24 -8.20 -40.30
CA LEU A 492 -27.76 -6.83 -40.12
C LEU A 492 -27.50 -6.19 -41.48
N SER A 493 -28.06 -5.00 -41.73
CA SER A 493 -27.85 -4.30 -43.00
C SER A 493 -26.36 -3.94 -43.20
N PRO A 494 -25.87 -3.79 -44.44
CA PRO A 494 -24.48 -3.40 -44.69
C PRO A 494 -24.05 -2.11 -43.99
N ASP A 495 -24.93 -1.11 -43.90
CA ASP A 495 -24.60 0.15 -43.21
C ASP A 495 -24.69 0.02 -41.67
N THR A 496 -25.59 -0.84 -41.16
CA THR A 496 -25.57 -1.24 -39.74
C THR A 496 -24.25 -1.91 -39.37
N GLN A 497 -23.74 -2.81 -40.22
CA GLN A 497 -22.45 -3.48 -39.97
C GLN A 497 -21.28 -2.48 -40.00
N LYS A 498 -21.25 -1.50 -40.91
CA LYS A 498 -20.22 -0.44 -40.94
C LYS A 498 -20.25 0.41 -39.68
N ALA A 499 -21.44 0.87 -39.27
CA ALA A 499 -21.63 1.64 -38.05
C ALA A 499 -21.22 0.83 -36.81
N TYR A 500 -21.63 -0.44 -36.71
CA TYR A 500 -21.25 -1.33 -35.62
C TYR A 500 -19.73 -1.51 -35.52
N LEU A 501 -19.02 -1.76 -36.64
CA LEU A 501 -17.56 -1.87 -36.65
C LEU A 501 -16.90 -0.59 -36.12
N PHE A 502 -17.30 0.58 -36.63
CA PHE A 502 -16.76 1.86 -36.23
C PHE A 502 -17.01 2.14 -34.75
N GLN A 503 -18.27 2.05 -34.31
CA GLN A 503 -18.69 2.31 -32.93
C GLN A 503 -18.06 1.31 -31.94
N ASN A 504 -17.90 0.03 -32.33
CA ASN A 504 -17.16 -0.96 -31.54
C ASN A 504 -15.67 -0.61 -31.43
N HIS A 505 -14.99 -0.18 -32.51
CA HIS A 505 -13.60 0.26 -32.40
C HIS A 505 -13.46 1.53 -31.53
N VAL A 506 -14.41 2.47 -31.59
CA VAL A 506 -14.48 3.64 -30.68
C VAL A 506 -14.64 3.21 -29.23
N GLN A 507 -15.52 2.26 -28.94
CA GLN A 507 -15.71 1.74 -27.58
C GLN A 507 -14.45 1.05 -27.05
N ASN A 508 -13.82 0.20 -27.86
CA ASN A 508 -12.60 -0.51 -27.46
C ASN A 508 -11.41 0.44 -27.29
N LEU A 509 -11.29 1.51 -28.10
CA LEU A 509 -10.23 2.50 -27.92
C LEU A 509 -10.46 3.39 -26.69
N ARG A 510 -11.70 3.82 -26.42
CA ARG A 510 -12.03 4.59 -25.20
C ARG A 510 -11.82 3.75 -23.94
N ASN A 511 -12.34 2.52 -23.95
CA ASN A 511 -12.34 1.62 -22.78
C ASN A 511 -11.08 0.74 -22.71
N THR A 512 -10.04 1.11 -23.47
CA THR A 512 -8.69 0.54 -23.42
C THR A 512 -8.12 0.59 -21.99
N GLY A 513 -7.60 -0.54 -21.51
CA GLY A 513 -6.97 -0.67 -20.19
C GLY A 513 -5.59 -0.04 -20.08
N HIS A 514 -5.00 -0.08 -18.89
CA HIS A 514 -3.79 0.66 -18.55
C HIS A 514 -2.47 0.00 -18.99
N THR A 515 -2.47 -1.30 -19.28
CA THR A 515 -1.29 -1.99 -19.83
C THR A 515 -1.18 -1.88 -21.35
N HIS A 516 -2.23 -1.40 -22.02
CA HIS A 516 -2.31 -1.37 -23.48
C HIS A 516 -1.45 -0.24 -24.11
N PRO A 517 -0.69 -0.51 -25.20
CA PRO A 517 0.26 0.45 -25.77
C PRO A 517 -0.28 1.82 -26.20
N LEU A 518 -1.59 1.98 -26.36
CA LEU A 518 -2.23 3.27 -26.71
C LEU A 518 -2.63 4.12 -25.50
N LYS A 519 -2.64 3.57 -24.27
CA LYS A 519 -3.13 4.32 -23.11
C LYS A 519 -2.35 5.62 -22.86
N PRO A 520 -1.00 5.67 -22.91
CA PRO A 520 -0.27 6.92 -22.70
C PRO A 520 -0.66 8.01 -23.72
N ALA A 521 -0.83 7.64 -24.99
CA ALA A 521 -1.26 8.55 -26.04
C ALA A 521 -2.68 9.09 -25.80
N ILE A 522 -3.62 8.22 -25.40
CA ILE A 522 -5.00 8.61 -25.04
C ILE A 522 -5.02 9.57 -23.84
N LEU A 523 -4.28 9.26 -22.78
CA LEU A 523 -4.21 10.13 -21.60
C LEU A 523 -3.52 11.47 -21.92
N SER A 524 -2.56 11.50 -22.84
CA SER A 524 -1.89 12.73 -23.29
C SER A 524 -2.79 13.71 -24.07
N LEU A 525 -4.02 13.31 -24.43
CA LEU A 525 -5.04 14.21 -24.96
C LEU A 525 -5.63 15.14 -23.87
N ALA A 526 -5.42 14.83 -22.59
CA ALA A 526 -5.88 15.64 -21.47
C ALA A 526 -4.85 16.72 -21.08
N PRO A 527 -5.30 17.96 -20.82
CA PRO A 527 -4.44 19.06 -20.40
C PRO A 527 -3.84 18.80 -19.03
N GLU A 528 -2.69 19.39 -18.77
CA GLU A 528 -2.03 19.35 -17.46
C GLU A 528 -2.67 20.39 -16.51
N ARG A 529 -2.90 20.00 -15.25
CA ARG A 529 -3.22 20.92 -14.16
C ARG A 529 -2.02 21.00 -13.24
N TYR A 530 -1.69 22.22 -12.82
CA TYR A 530 -0.54 22.51 -11.98
C TYR A 530 -1.00 22.95 -10.59
N LEU A 531 -0.35 22.43 -9.55
CA LEU A 531 -0.44 22.91 -8.18
C LEU A 531 0.97 23.12 -7.65
N LYS A 532 1.37 24.37 -7.40
CA LYS A 532 2.62 24.68 -6.73
C LYS A 532 2.40 24.61 -5.22
N ILE A 533 3.27 23.88 -4.52
CA ILE A 533 3.25 23.70 -3.06
C ILE A 533 4.55 24.18 -2.43
N SER A 534 4.46 24.63 -1.18
CA SER A 534 5.61 24.99 -0.34
C SER A 534 5.45 24.36 1.05
N GLY A 535 6.40 23.53 1.47
CA GLY A 535 6.32 22.78 2.73
C GLY A 535 7.65 22.61 3.43
N ARG A 536 7.62 22.01 4.63
CA ARG A 536 8.78 21.84 5.51
C ARG A 536 8.79 20.49 6.23
N PHE A 537 9.98 20.08 6.63
CA PHE A 537 10.25 18.80 7.29
C PHE A 537 11.36 18.94 8.36
N PRO A 538 11.52 17.96 9.27
CA PRO A 538 12.50 18.06 10.35
C PRO A 538 13.95 18.11 9.82
N LYS A 539 14.70 19.12 10.26
CA LYS A 539 16.11 19.41 9.92
C LYS A 539 17.10 18.29 10.31
N GLU A 540 16.65 17.30 11.05
CA GLU A 540 17.41 16.11 11.42
C GLU A 540 17.69 15.20 10.21
N LEU A 541 16.81 15.23 9.20
CA LEU A 541 16.95 14.52 7.93
C LEU A 541 17.93 15.28 7.02
N LYS A 542 19.12 14.70 6.77
CA LYS A 542 20.25 15.40 6.12
C LYS A 542 20.42 15.07 4.64
N GLN A 543 19.96 13.91 4.21
CA GLN A 543 19.92 13.45 2.82
C GLN A 543 18.49 13.03 2.49
N ALA A 544 17.56 13.97 2.70
CA ALA A 544 16.16 13.82 2.38
C ALA A 544 15.96 13.79 0.86
N THR A 545 15.15 12.86 0.38
CA THR A 545 14.53 12.92 -0.94
C THR A 545 13.02 12.95 -0.84
N MET A 546 12.36 13.62 -1.80
CA MET A 546 10.91 13.81 -1.83
C MET A 546 10.28 13.22 -3.09
N SER A 547 9.21 12.48 -2.91
CA SER A 547 8.27 12.11 -3.97
C SER A 547 6.83 12.42 -3.54
N ILE A 548 5.91 12.46 -4.50
CA ILE A 548 4.47 12.46 -4.21
C ILE A 548 3.85 11.22 -4.84
N ILE A 549 3.19 10.44 -4.00
CA ILE A 549 2.64 9.13 -4.31
C ILE A 549 1.14 9.30 -4.61
N LEU A 550 0.69 8.78 -5.76
CA LEU A 550 -0.70 8.85 -6.20
C LEU A 550 -1.48 7.57 -5.88
N GLY A 551 -2.66 7.75 -5.31
CA GLY A 551 -3.64 6.70 -5.04
C GLY A 551 -3.63 6.22 -3.60
N SER A 552 -4.75 5.58 -3.22
CA SER A 552 -5.03 5.17 -1.84
C SER A 552 -4.90 3.65 -1.60
N ARG A 553 -4.82 2.84 -2.66
CA ARG A 553 -4.77 1.37 -2.61
C ARG A 553 -3.41 0.85 -3.06
N PRO A 554 -2.70 0.04 -2.26
CA PRO A 554 -1.54 -0.71 -2.75
C PRO A 554 -1.91 -1.60 -3.95
N ASN A 555 -0.96 -1.78 -4.88
CA ASN A 555 -1.16 -2.64 -6.05
C ASN A 555 -1.35 -4.11 -5.64
N PRO A 556 -2.05 -4.94 -6.46
CA PRO A 556 -2.20 -6.36 -6.19
C PRO A 556 -0.87 -7.13 -6.19
N ASP A 557 -0.81 -8.19 -5.40
CA ASP A 557 0.31 -9.14 -5.36
C ASP A 557 0.54 -9.78 -6.76
N PRO A 558 1.76 -9.72 -7.33
CA PRO A 558 2.12 -10.37 -8.59
C PRO A 558 1.74 -11.87 -8.68
N GLY A 559 1.70 -12.59 -7.56
CA GLY A 559 1.27 -13.99 -7.52
C GLY A 559 -0.21 -14.20 -7.87
N LEU A 560 -1.08 -13.21 -7.61
CA LEU A 560 -2.51 -13.26 -7.92
C LEU A 560 -2.80 -12.92 -9.39
N VAL A 561 -1.94 -12.09 -10.01
CA VAL A 561 -2.05 -11.63 -11.41
C VAL A 561 -2.19 -12.80 -12.38
N LYS A 562 -1.50 -13.93 -12.10
CA LYS A 562 -1.51 -15.14 -12.93
C LYS A 562 -2.91 -15.73 -13.16
N TYR A 563 -3.86 -15.49 -12.25
CA TYR A 563 -5.21 -16.06 -12.32
C TYR A 563 -6.28 -15.05 -12.77
N GLN A 564 -6.03 -13.75 -12.65
CA GLN A 564 -6.99 -12.68 -12.99
C GLN A 564 -6.30 -11.46 -13.61
N PRO A 565 -5.61 -11.60 -14.77
CA PRO A 565 -4.82 -10.52 -15.38
C PRO A 565 -5.65 -9.29 -15.77
N GLU A 566 -6.95 -9.48 -16.06
CA GLU A 566 -7.88 -8.37 -16.29
C GLU A 566 -7.98 -7.39 -15.12
N LEU A 567 -7.70 -7.80 -13.88
CA LEU A 567 -7.76 -6.89 -12.72
C LEU A 567 -6.59 -5.90 -12.70
N LEU A 568 -5.45 -6.21 -13.34
CA LEU A 568 -4.43 -5.19 -13.58
C LEU A 568 -4.86 -4.24 -14.69
N ASP A 569 -5.22 -4.75 -15.87
CA ASP A 569 -5.48 -3.88 -17.03
C ASP A 569 -6.68 -2.93 -16.82
N ARG A 570 -7.64 -3.31 -15.97
CA ARG A 570 -8.78 -2.46 -15.55
C ARG A 570 -8.38 -1.25 -14.68
N HIS A 571 -7.18 -1.20 -14.11
CA HIS A 571 -6.78 -0.19 -13.13
C HIS A 571 -5.40 0.41 -13.45
N PRO A 572 -5.20 1.72 -13.26
CA PRO A 572 -3.86 2.29 -13.30
C PRO A 572 -3.04 1.73 -12.14
N GLU A 573 -1.74 1.55 -12.35
CA GLU A 573 -0.81 1.30 -11.24
C GLU A 573 -0.85 2.50 -10.28
N ARG A 574 -1.13 2.24 -9.00
CA ARG A 574 -1.15 3.24 -7.93
C ARG A 574 0.02 3.01 -6.97
N HIS A 575 0.19 3.93 -6.03
CA HIS A 575 1.39 4.03 -5.20
C HIS A 575 2.70 4.25 -5.97
N LEU A 576 2.63 4.77 -7.20
CA LEU A 576 3.78 5.25 -7.95
C LEU A 576 4.03 6.75 -7.68
N PRO A 577 5.30 7.21 -7.74
CA PRO A 577 5.63 8.63 -7.78
C PRO A 577 5.08 9.33 -9.03
N VAL A 578 4.44 10.48 -8.84
CA VAL A 578 4.07 11.38 -9.93
C VAL A 578 5.24 12.28 -10.32
N GLU A 579 5.22 12.79 -11.55
CA GLU A 579 6.21 13.76 -12.01
C GLU A 579 5.99 15.13 -11.35
N LEU A 580 7.00 15.58 -10.59
CA LEU A 580 7.08 16.91 -10.02
C LEU A 580 7.92 17.80 -10.92
N ILE A 581 7.52 19.06 -11.08
CA ILE A 581 8.34 20.09 -11.72
C ILE A 581 9.10 20.85 -10.62
N ASP A 582 10.43 20.87 -10.74
CA ASP A 582 11.34 21.53 -9.80
C ASP A 582 11.53 23.04 -10.09
N ASN A 583 12.39 23.70 -9.30
CA ASN A 583 12.69 25.12 -9.44
C ASN A 583 13.52 25.47 -10.71
N GLU A 584 14.13 24.48 -11.38
CA GLU A 584 14.80 24.65 -12.68
C GLU A 584 13.85 24.32 -13.87
N ASN A 585 12.60 24.01 -13.57
CA ASN A 585 11.58 23.54 -14.50
C ASN A 585 11.97 22.21 -15.19
N GLN A 586 12.70 21.33 -14.50
CA GLN A 586 12.88 19.93 -14.92
C GLN A 586 11.76 19.08 -14.30
N ARG A 587 11.36 17.99 -14.97
CA ARG A 587 10.49 16.96 -14.37
C ARG A 587 11.33 15.92 -13.64
N ARG A 588 10.91 15.56 -12.44
CA ARG A 588 11.59 14.58 -11.57
C ARG A 588 10.54 13.73 -10.86
N LYS A 589 10.75 12.41 -10.78
CA LYS A 589 9.93 11.51 -9.93
C LYS A 589 10.35 11.52 -8.45
N GLU A 590 11.59 11.93 -8.19
CA GLU A 590 12.16 12.13 -6.87
C GLU A 590 13.01 13.42 -6.87
N LEU A 591 12.80 14.31 -5.90
CA LEU A 591 13.59 15.53 -5.71
C LEU A 591 14.66 15.27 -4.64
N ASP A 592 15.90 15.70 -4.89
CA ASP A 592 16.95 15.73 -3.87
C ASP A 592 16.83 17.01 -3.03
N LEU A 593 16.75 16.84 -1.70
CA LEU A 593 16.64 17.90 -0.71
C LEU A 593 17.78 17.77 0.33
N SER A 594 18.91 17.19 -0.05
CA SER A 594 20.07 17.01 0.83
C SER A 594 20.60 18.34 1.36
N GLY A 595 20.58 18.50 2.69
CA GLY A 595 20.98 19.73 3.40
C GLY A 595 19.86 20.75 3.61
N GLU A 596 18.68 20.55 3.02
CA GLU A 596 17.51 21.42 3.18
C GLU A 596 16.62 20.99 4.35
N SER A 597 15.66 21.85 4.73
CA SER A 597 14.55 21.54 5.64
C SER A 597 13.19 22.00 5.10
N SER A 598 13.15 22.44 3.84
CA SER A 598 11.95 22.89 3.14
C SER A 598 11.94 22.43 1.68
N PHE A 599 10.78 22.46 1.03
CA PHE A 599 10.63 22.13 -0.38
C PHE A 599 9.67 23.09 -1.07
N VAL A 600 9.94 23.35 -2.35
CA VAL A 600 9.02 23.97 -3.29
C VAL A 600 8.97 23.09 -4.53
N ALA A 601 7.77 22.65 -4.90
CA ALA A 601 7.54 21.75 -6.03
C ALA A 601 6.22 22.09 -6.72
N THR A 602 6.11 21.79 -8.02
CA THR A 602 4.84 21.90 -8.74
C THR A 602 4.36 20.52 -9.18
N ILE A 603 3.24 20.07 -8.62
CA ILE A 603 2.56 18.82 -9.00
C ILE A 603 1.89 19.05 -10.35
N ALA A 604 2.08 18.14 -11.32
CA ALA A 604 1.51 18.25 -12.67
C ALA A 604 0.80 16.95 -13.10
N LEU A 605 -0.54 16.93 -12.99
CA LEU A 605 -1.40 15.77 -13.32
C LEU A 605 -2.29 16.05 -14.54
N ARG A 606 -2.83 15.02 -15.20
CA ARG A 606 -3.69 15.20 -16.38
C ARG A 606 -5.18 15.23 -16.04
N ASP A 607 -5.90 16.21 -16.60
CA ASP A 607 -7.34 16.42 -16.39
C ASP A 607 -8.18 15.51 -17.31
N ILE A 608 -8.02 14.22 -17.08
CA ILE A 608 -8.70 13.15 -17.81
C ILE A 608 -10.20 13.30 -17.58
N ASP A 609 -10.97 13.26 -18.66
CA ASP A 609 -12.44 13.43 -18.68
C ASP A 609 -12.96 14.70 -17.95
N ASN A 610 -12.12 15.75 -17.82
CA ASN A 610 -12.45 17.03 -17.16
C ASN A 610 -12.86 16.89 -15.67
N LEU A 611 -12.33 15.87 -15.00
CA LEU A 611 -12.69 15.51 -13.63
C LEU A 611 -12.17 16.50 -12.57
N TYR A 612 -11.20 17.36 -12.91
CA TYR A 612 -10.85 18.53 -12.09
C TYR A 612 -12.04 19.48 -11.88
N SER A 613 -12.88 19.65 -12.91
CA SER A 613 -14.12 20.46 -12.81
C SER A 613 -15.23 19.75 -12.03
N TYR A 614 -15.32 18.42 -12.15
CA TYR A 614 -16.38 17.62 -11.52
C TYR A 614 -16.14 17.41 -10.02
N CYS A 615 -14.91 17.04 -9.66
CA CYS A 615 -14.33 16.93 -8.32
C CYS A 615 -15.27 16.42 -7.21
N LYS A 616 -15.42 15.09 -7.12
CA LYS A 616 -16.16 14.39 -6.05
C LYS A 616 -15.38 13.17 -5.53
N PRO A 617 -14.17 13.37 -4.95
CA PRO A 617 -13.50 12.29 -4.24
C PRO A 617 -14.37 11.74 -3.10
N GLY A 618 -14.12 10.49 -2.72
CA GLY A 618 -14.93 9.74 -1.74
C GLY A 618 -15.26 8.33 -2.19
N LEU A 619 -16.00 7.60 -1.35
CA LEU A 619 -16.41 6.23 -1.61
C LEU A 619 -17.64 6.17 -2.54
N VAL A 620 -17.39 6.08 -3.85
CA VAL A 620 -18.41 5.83 -4.87
C VAL A 620 -18.54 4.30 -5.08
N LYS A 621 -19.76 3.75 -5.00
CA LYS A 621 -19.99 2.30 -5.13
C LYS A 621 -19.64 1.81 -6.54
N ASN A 622 -18.76 0.81 -6.62
CA ASN A 622 -18.28 0.16 -7.84
C ASN A 622 -17.58 1.08 -8.85
N ASP A 623 -17.28 2.32 -8.49
CA ASP A 623 -16.51 3.22 -9.34
C ASP A 623 -15.02 2.99 -9.13
N HIS A 624 -14.31 2.84 -10.24
CA HIS A 624 -12.88 2.59 -10.30
C HIS A 624 -12.30 3.57 -11.32
N THR A 625 -12.49 4.86 -11.04
CA THR A 625 -12.07 5.97 -11.88
C THR A 625 -10.59 5.84 -12.25
N SER A 626 -10.27 5.99 -13.54
CA SER A 626 -8.86 6.10 -14.02
C SER A 626 -8.25 7.47 -13.70
N ASP A 627 -8.75 8.15 -12.68
CA ASP A 627 -8.63 9.59 -12.51
C ASP A 627 -7.55 9.96 -11.49
N GLU A 628 -6.60 10.78 -11.92
CA GLU A 628 -5.54 11.34 -11.09
C GLU A 628 -6.03 12.56 -10.28
N MET A 629 -7.10 13.23 -10.73
CA MET A 629 -7.63 14.45 -10.12
C MET A 629 -8.37 14.17 -8.82
N GLN A 630 -9.14 13.08 -8.75
CA GLN A 630 -9.89 12.67 -7.55
C GLN A 630 -9.14 11.64 -6.69
N ASP A 631 -8.02 11.06 -7.13
CA ASP A 631 -7.23 10.14 -6.29
C ASP A 631 -6.43 10.86 -5.20
N THR A 632 -6.21 10.17 -4.07
CA THR A 632 -5.47 10.72 -2.92
C THR A 632 -3.98 10.92 -3.26
N LEU A 633 -3.44 12.11 -3.01
CA LEU A 633 -2.01 12.39 -3.01
C LEU A 633 -1.41 12.24 -1.61
N THR A 634 -0.22 11.64 -1.53
CA THR A 634 0.56 11.50 -0.30
C THR A 634 2.00 11.95 -0.54
N ILE A 635 2.50 12.94 0.19
CA ILE A 635 3.94 13.26 0.18
C ILE A 635 4.68 12.11 0.88
N HIS A 636 5.80 11.69 0.29
CA HIS A 636 6.72 10.72 0.86
C HIS A 636 8.13 11.32 0.85
N LEU A 637 8.68 11.53 2.04
CA LEU A 637 10.06 11.95 2.26
C LEU A 637 10.86 10.76 2.81
N ARG A 638 12.10 10.58 2.35
CA ARG A 638 13.01 9.55 2.86
C ARG A 638 14.40 10.11 3.11
N ASP A 639 14.95 9.92 4.30
CA ASP A 639 16.34 10.27 4.60
C ASP A 639 17.27 9.06 4.39
N LYS A 640 18.27 9.23 3.54
CA LYS A 640 19.20 8.16 3.14
C LYS A 640 20.23 7.80 4.23
N ILE A 641 20.33 8.56 5.32
CA ILE A 641 21.29 8.34 6.41
C ILE A 641 20.65 7.61 7.60
N THR A 642 19.47 8.02 8.02
CA THR A 642 18.74 7.47 9.20
C THR A 642 17.73 6.38 8.83
N GLY A 643 17.39 6.24 7.55
CA GLY A 643 16.35 5.32 7.08
C GLY A 643 14.92 5.80 7.39
N VAL A 644 14.76 7.02 7.93
CA VAL A 644 13.46 7.59 8.28
C VAL A 644 12.65 7.89 7.03
N GLU A 645 11.41 7.39 7.00
CA GLU A 645 10.42 7.70 5.97
C GLU A 645 9.26 8.48 6.59
N LEU A 646 9.13 9.76 6.23
CA LEU A 646 8.02 10.62 6.64
C LEU A 646 6.94 10.67 5.55
N ARG A 647 5.67 10.74 5.95
CA ARG A 647 4.53 10.77 5.04
C ARG A 647 3.50 11.82 5.46
N SER A 648 2.76 12.34 4.49
CA SER A 648 1.61 13.22 4.76
C SER A 648 0.55 13.10 3.67
N VAL A 649 -0.68 12.76 4.07
CA VAL A 649 -1.80 12.52 3.15
C VAL A 649 -2.52 13.84 2.85
N LEU A 650 -2.27 14.41 1.67
CA LEU A 650 -2.85 15.69 1.24
C LEU A 650 -4.34 15.56 0.89
N GLY A 651 -4.77 14.39 0.43
CA GLY A 651 -6.09 14.22 -0.19
C GLY A 651 -6.05 14.48 -1.68
N SER A 652 -7.21 14.68 -2.30
CA SER A 652 -7.32 14.66 -3.76
C SER A 652 -6.93 15.97 -4.44
N PHE A 653 -6.17 15.89 -5.54
CA PHE A 653 -5.65 17.04 -6.27
C PHE A 653 -6.72 18.10 -6.57
N CYS A 654 -7.89 17.67 -7.04
CA CYS A 654 -8.97 18.57 -7.47
C CYS A 654 -9.58 19.39 -6.33
N GLU A 655 -9.44 18.96 -5.07
CA GLU A 655 -9.82 19.75 -3.89
C GLU A 655 -8.65 20.65 -3.47
N ILE A 656 -7.46 20.07 -3.23
CA ILE A 656 -6.33 20.83 -2.66
C ILE A 656 -5.84 21.94 -3.60
N ALA A 657 -5.90 21.75 -4.91
CA ALA A 657 -5.51 22.75 -5.91
C ALA A 657 -6.51 23.93 -6.05
N LYS A 658 -7.50 24.02 -5.16
CA LYS A 658 -8.43 25.16 -5.06
C LYS A 658 -8.35 25.87 -3.70
N LEU A 659 -7.59 25.33 -2.73
CA LEU A 659 -7.55 25.84 -1.35
C LEU A 659 -6.97 27.25 -1.26
N ASP A 660 -5.87 27.53 -1.94
CA ASP A 660 -5.27 28.88 -2.05
C ASP A 660 -6.33 29.93 -2.46
N GLN A 661 -6.98 29.72 -3.60
CA GLN A 661 -8.00 30.65 -4.11
C GLN A 661 -9.24 30.78 -3.21
N GLN A 662 -9.57 29.75 -2.43
CA GLN A 662 -10.75 29.70 -1.57
C GLN A 662 -10.52 30.26 -0.16
N GLN A 663 -9.36 29.97 0.44
CA GLN A 663 -9.07 30.15 1.87
C GLN A 663 -7.65 30.71 2.15
N GLY A 664 -6.73 30.64 1.17
CA GLY A 664 -5.36 31.12 1.28
C GLY A 664 -5.14 32.57 0.85
N ASN A 665 -3.86 32.91 0.65
CA ASN A 665 -3.34 34.26 0.40
C ASN A 665 -3.52 34.73 -1.06
N LYS A 666 -3.72 33.79 -2.00
CA LYS A 666 -3.96 33.99 -3.45
C LYS A 666 -2.72 34.39 -4.26
N ASP A 667 -1.53 34.01 -3.81
CA ASP A 667 -0.26 34.15 -4.55
C ASP A 667 0.00 33.02 -5.58
N GLY A 668 -0.78 31.94 -5.52
CA GLY A 668 -0.68 30.78 -6.42
C GLY A 668 0.20 29.63 -5.91
N ILE A 669 0.66 29.67 -4.65
CA ILE A 669 1.42 28.63 -3.97
C ILE A 669 0.66 28.19 -2.73
N LEU A 670 0.26 26.92 -2.64
CA LEU A 670 -0.31 26.39 -1.40
C LEU A 670 0.82 26.14 -0.38
N SER A 671 0.84 26.90 0.71
CA SER A 671 1.88 26.83 1.73
C SER A 671 1.50 26.00 2.97
N HIS A 672 2.50 25.66 3.78
CA HIS A 672 2.32 24.97 5.07
C HIS A 672 1.77 25.85 6.20
N GLU A 673 1.67 27.17 5.99
CA GLU A 673 0.94 28.08 6.88
C GLU A 673 -0.58 28.00 6.63
N GLU A 674 -0.98 27.80 5.38
CA GLU A 674 -2.39 27.72 4.95
C GLU A 674 -2.94 26.29 5.01
N PHE A 675 -2.08 25.29 4.81
CA PHE A 675 -2.47 23.88 4.77
C PHE A 675 -1.55 23.02 5.64
N GLU A 676 -2.04 22.64 6.83
CA GLU A 676 -1.25 21.95 7.87
C GLU A 676 -0.46 20.72 7.36
N ARG A 677 -0.98 20.02 6.36
CA ARG A 677 -0.43 18.75 5.85
C ARG A 677 0.83 18.92 4.98
N LEU A 678 1.23 20.16 4.67
CA LEU A 678 2.54 20.47 4.08
C LEU A 678 3.64 20.63 5.15
N ASN A 679 3.30 20.53 6.44
CA ASN A 679 4.24 20.22 7.52
C ASN A 679 4.42 18.70 7.57
N VAL A 680 5.47 18.18 6.90
CA VAL A 680 5.69 16.73 6.73
C VAL A 680 6.64 16.24 7.82
N GLY A 681 6.07 15.95 8.98
CA GLY A 681 6.79 15.62 10.22
C GLY A 681 6.44 14.26 10.82
N TYR A 682 6.82 14.06 12.07
CA TYR A 682 6.56 12.82 12.80
C TYR A 682 5.05 12.63 13.09
N VAL A 683 4.29 13.72 13.25
CA VAL A 683 2.84 13.72 13.47
C VAL A 683 2.07 13.45 12.18
N SER A 684 2.44 14.05 11.05
CA SER A 684 1.77 13.75 9.77
C SER A 684 1.92 12.27 9.40
N THR A 685 3.08 11.69 9.72
CA THR A 685 3.41 10.29 9.44
C THR A 685 2.62 9.32 10.32
N ALA A 686 2.51 9.59 11.63
CA ALA A 686 1.66 8.84 12.55
C ALA A 686 0.17 8.93 12.16
N LYS A 687 -0.31 10.14 11.83
CA LYS A 687 -1.67 10.37 11.30
C LYS A 687 -1.91 9.60 9.99
N ALA A 688 -0.94 9.54 9.07
CA ALA A 688 -1.05 8.78 7.82
C ALA A 688 -1.18 7.26 8.05
N ALA A 689 -0.38 6.70 8.96
CA ALA A 689 -0.44 5.28 9.32
C ALA A 689 -1.79 4.90 9.99
N LEU A 690 -2.29 5.75 10.89
CA LEU A 690 -3.63 5.61 11.49
C LEU A 690 -4.76 5.81 10.47
N LEU A 691 -4.60 6.72 9.49
CA LEU A 691 -5.58 6.90 8.42
C LEU A 691 -5.70 5.63 7.57
N LEU A 692 -4.57 5.00 7.22
CA LEU A 692 -4.56 3.71 6.53
C LEU A 692 -5.29 2.65 7.36
N LYS A 693 -4.94 2.47 8.64
CA LYS A 693 -5.59 1.51 9.56
C LYS A 693 -7.11 1.68 9.59
N SER A 694 -7.62 2.91 9.77
CA SER A 694 -9.06 3.22 9.83
C SER A 694 -9.78 3.23 8.47
N SER A 695 -9.05 3.08 7.36
CA SER A 695 -9.61 2.98 6.01
C SER A 695 -9.71 1.53 5.51
N LEU A 696 -9.16 0.57 6.26
CA LEU A 696 -9.37 -0.86 6.03
C LEU A 696 -10.81 -1.28 6.39
N THR A 697 -11.25 -2.43 5.88
CA THR A 697 -12.48 -3.07 6.37
C THR A 697 -12.35 -3.48 7.84
N SER A 698 -13.48 -3.81 8.49
CA SER A 698 -13.49 -4.36 9.86
C SER A 698 -12.64 -5.61 10.07
N ARG A 699 -12.23 -6.29 8.97
CA ARG A 699 -11.30 -7.44 8.97
C ARG A 699 -9.92 -7.11 8.39
N GLY A 700 -9.53 -5.83 8.36
CA GLY A 700 -8.21 -5.37 7.90
C GLY A 700 -7.93 -5.49 6.39
N GLY A 701 -8.97 -5.63 5.55
CA GLY A 701 -8.82 -5.77 4.09
C GLY A 701 -8.75 -4.43 3.34
N SER A 702 -7.96 -4.37 2.26
CA SER A 702 -7.69 -3.14 1.49
C SER A 702 -8.67 -2.83 0.35
N TYR A 703 -9.54 -3.78 -0.04
CA TYR A 703 -10.45 -3.69 -1.20
C TYR A 703 -11.35 -2.43 -1.26
N TYR A 704 -11.55 -1.74 -0.14
CA TYR A 704 -12.50 -0.63 0.02
C TYR A 704 -11.85 0.71 0.37
N ILE A 705 -10.52 0.81 0.44
CA ILE A 705 -9.84 2.10 0.65
C ILE A 705 -10.15 2.98 -0.57
N ALA A 706 -11.05 3.96 -0.42
CA ALA A 706 -11.36 4.92 -1.47
C ALA A 706 -10.50 6.19 -1.28
N PRO A 707 -10.38 7.04 -2.31
CA PRO A 707 -9.96 8.41 -2.09
C PRO A 707 -10.88 9.07 -1.06
N LEU A 708 -10.31 9.83 -0.13
CA LEU A 708 -11.06 10.49 0.94
C LEU A 708 -11.11 11.99 0.66
N LYS A 709 -12.25 12.61 0.92
CA LYS A 709 -12.41 14.07 0.79
C LYS A 709 -11.45 14.79 1.72
N HIS A 710 -10.99 15.97 1.32
CA HIS A 710 -10.17 16.86 2.13
C HIS A 710 -10.75 17.03 3.54
N GLN A 711 -12.06 17.30 3.64
CA GLN A 711 -12.75 17.45 4.93
C GLN A 711 -12.80 16.13 5.72
N GLU A 712 -13.03 14.99 5.07
CA GLU A 712 -13.08 13.68 5.76
C GLU A 712 -11.72 13.31 6.36
N ILE A 713 -10.61 13.66 5.68
CA ILE A 713 -9.26 13.49 6.22
C ILE A 713 -9.08 14.40 7.45
N THR A 714 -9.49 15.67 7.39
CA THR A 714 -9.45 16.60 8.53
C THR A 714 -10.29 16.09 9.71
N ASP A 715 -11.51 15.62 9.46
CA ASP A 715 -12.41 15.09 10.49
C ASP A 715 -11.83 13.84 11.15
N ARG A 716 -11.26 12.92 10.36
CA ARG A 716 -10.57 11.71 10.87
C ARG A 716 -9.32 12.07 11.66
N TYR A 717 -8.50 13.02 11.19
CA TYR A 717 -7.30 13.51 11.90
C TYR A 717 -7.65 14.15 13.24
N ASN A 718 -8.75 14.89 13.32
CA ASN A 718 -9.26 15.50 14.56
C ASN A 718 -9.85 14.47 15.54
N GLN A 719 -10.25 13.29 15.05
CA GLN A 719 -10.75 12.16 15.86
C GLN A 719 -9.67 11.18 16.30
N MET A 720 -8.41 11.32 15.84
CA MET A 720 -7.32 10.39 16.19
C MET A 720 -6.90 10.54 17.67
N PRO A 721 -6.86 9.44 18.45
CA PRO A 721 -6.44 9.47 19.85
C PRO A 721 -5.03 10.03 20.05
N ARG A 722 -4.92 11.14 20.79
CA ARG A 722 -3.66 11.88 21.00
C ARG A 722 -2.51 11.02 21.53
N LYS A 723 -2.78 10.09 22.46
CA LYS A 723 -1.74 9.20 23.03
C LYS A 723 -1.09 8.35 21.94
N GLN A 724 -1.90 7.69 21.13
CA GLN A 724 -1.45 6.85 20.01
C GLN A 724 -0.68 7.66 18.96
N VAL A 725 -1.16 8.85 18.60
CA VAL A 725 -0.46 9.74 17.65
C VAL A 725 0.92 10.12 18.19
N GLU A 726 1.01 10.67 19.41
CA GLU A 726 2.29 11.08 20.00
C GLU A 726 3.28 9.92 20.16
N LEU A 727 2.80 8.73 20.52
CA LEU A 727 3.64 7.55 20.70
C LEU A 727 4.24 7.05 19.37
N LEU A 728 3.42 7.01 18.31
CA LEU A 728 3.85 6.66 16.95
C LEU A 728 4.77 7.72 16.33
N SER A 729 4.54 9.00 16.62
CA SER A 729 5.46 10.09 16.23
C SER A 729 6.79 10.00 16.96
N ALA A 730 6.77 9.70 18.26
CA ALA A 730 7.97 9.59 19.08
C ALA A 730 8.88 8.43 18.65
N PHE A 731 8.31 7.33 18.13
CA PHE A 731 9.04 6.25 17.48
C PHE A 731 9.86 6.75 16.27
N MET A 732 9.22 7.48 15.35
CA MET A 732 9.89 8.04 14.17
C MET A 732 10.95 9.11 14.55
N ALA A 733 10.65 9.94 15.54
CA ALA A 733 11.56 10.96 16.05
C ALA A 733 12.79 10.38 16.78
N LEU A 734 12.67 9.17 17.35
CA LEU A 734 13.81 8.47 17.94
C LEU A 734 14.81 8.03 16.87
N GLN A 735 14.36 7.40 15.77
CA GLN A 735 15.26 7.01 14.67
C GLN A 735 15.98 8.22 14.07
N ALA A 736 15.26 9.32 13.82
CA ALA A 736 15.86 10.55 13.28
C ALA A 736 16.96 11.14 14.17
N ASN A 737 16.94 10.85 15.48
CA ASN A 737 17.97 11.29 16.43
C ASN A 737 19.06 10.23 16.69
N GLY A 738 18.78 8.95 16.41
CA GLY A 738 19.71 7.82 16.55
C GLY A 738 20.19 7.49 17.98
N THR A 739 19.67 8.17 19.01
CA THR A 739 20.17 8.06 20.39
C THR A 739 19.07 8.02 21.44
N LEU A 740 19.28 7.24 22.51
CA LEU A 740 18.42 7.20 23.70
C LEU A 740 19.28 7.05 24.96
N PHE A 741 19.18 8.01 25.88
CA PHE A 741 20.10 8.20 27.01
C PHE A 741 21.57 8.30 26.54
N THR A 742 22.33 7.20 26.62
CA THR A 742 23.71 7.09 26.15
C THR A 742 23.90 6.08 25.01
N SER A 743 22.85 5.33 24.66
CA SER A 743 22.91 4.21 23.73
C SER A 743 22.50 4.65 22.32
N THR A 744 23.20 4.15 21.30
CA THR A 744 22.78 4.28 19.90
C THR A 744 21.60 3.35 19.63
N VAL A 745 20.55 3.87 18.99
CA VAL A 745 19.33 3.11 18.68
C VAL A 745 19.12 3.09 17.17
N ASP A 746 18.88 1.89 16.64
CA ASP A 746 18.35 1.66 15.30
C ASP A 746 17.07 0.82 15.45
N LEU A 747 15.97 1.30 14.89
CA LEU A 747 14.62 0.76 15.04
C LEU A 747 14.15 -0.04 13.81
N GLY A 748 14.98 -0.15 12.77
CA GLY A 748 14.65 -0.92 11.57
C GLY A 748 14.81 -2.43 11.77
N GLU A 749 13.70 -3.16 11.77
CA GLU A 749 13.68 -4.64 11.87
C GLU A 749 13.13 -5.30 10.58
N ARG A 750 12.30 -4.62 9.79
CA ARG A 750 11.53 -5.24 8.68
C ARG A 750 11.93 -4.81 7.27
N GLY A 751 12.83 -3.84 7.13
CA GLY A 751 13.37 -3.38 5.85
C GLY A 751 13.25 -1.87 5.66
N THR A 752 12.12 -1.28 6.04
CA THR A 752 11.95 0.17 6.16
C THR A 752 11.31 0.54 7.50
N LEU A 753 11.72 1.67 8.08
CA LEU A 753 11.16 2.17 9.35
C LEU A 753 9.64 2.39 9.28
N TYR A 754 9.10 2.69 8.10
CA TYR A 754 7.66 2.85 7.91
C TYR A 754 6.91 1.51 7.91
N GLU A 755 7.53 0.41 7.48
CA GLU A 755 6.98 -0.95 7.66
C GLU A 755 7.02 -1.39 9.12
N ASP A 756 8.03 -0.99 9.89
CA ASP A 756 8.07 -1.20 11.34
C ASP A 756 7.03 -0.36 12.08
N LEU A 757 6.83 0.91 11.71
CA LEU A 757 5.73 1.76 12.20
C LEU A 757 4.35 1.14 11.89
N LEU A 758 4.18 0.57 10.70
CA LEU A 758 2.96 -0.13 10.32
C LEU A 758 2.79 -1.46 11.06
N ALA A 759 3.87 -2.17 11.38
CA ALA A 759 3.82 -3.39 12.18
C ALA A 759 3.31 -3.14 13.60
N LEU A 760 3.61 -1.98 14.21
CA LEU A 760 3.00 -1.57 15.49
C LEU A 760 1.45 -1.51 15.41
N LEU A 761 0.92 -1.14 14.24
CA LEU A 761 -0.52 -1.11 13.92
C LEU A 761 -1.06 -2.45 13.38
N ASP A 762 -0.30 -3.54 13.46
CA ASP A 762 -0.61 -4.84 12.83
C ASP A 762 -0.87 -4.74 11.33
N ILE A 763 -0.21 -3.81 10.64
CA ILE A 763 -0.28 -3.67 9.18
C ILE A 763 0.96 -4.31 8.55
N THR A 764 0.76 -5.24 7.62
CA THR A 764 1.81 -5.92 6.86
C THR A 764 1.37 -6.03 5.39
N PHE A 765 2.25 -5.69 4.45
CA PHE A 765 1.96 -5.84 3.03
C PHE A 765 2.14 -7.31 2.60
N GLY A 766 1.05 -7.93 2.12
CA GLY A 766 1.02 -9.35 1.75
C GLY A 766 -0.38 -9.79 1.34
N GLY A 767 -0.70 -9.69 0.04
CA GLY A 767 -2.06 -9.90 -0.47
C GLY A 767 -3.07 -8.86 0.03
N TYR A 768 -4.36 -9.20 -0.01
CA TYR A 768 -5.46 -8.25 0.23
C TYR A 768 -5.80 -7.97 1.70
N SER A 769 -5.30 -8.77 2.65
CA SER A 769 -5.60 -8.63 4.08
C SER A 769 -4.41 -7.98 4.79
N LEU A 770 -4.32 -6.65 4.68
CA LEU A 770 -3.19 -5.88 5.22
C LEU A 770 -3.13 -5.90 6.74
N SER A 771 -4.25 -6.14 7.43
CA SER A 771 -4.30 -6.24 8.89
C SER A 771 -5.32 -7.28 9.36
N ARG A 772 -5.46 -7.43 10.68
CA ARG A 772 -6.50 -8.24 11.36
C ARG A 772 -7.81 -7.45 11.58
N SER A 773 -7.71 -6.13 11.76
CA SER A 773 -8.83 -5.21 12.01
C SER A 773 -8.51 -3.81 11.47
N ASN A 774 -9.50 -2.92 11.50
CA ASN A 774 -9.33 -1.47 11.27
C ASN A 774 -9.36 -0.64 12.57
N THR A 775 -9.44 -1.27 13.73
CA THR A 775 -9.43 -0.61 15.05
C THR A 775 -8.02 -0.15 15.40
N TYR A 776 -7.87 1.02 16.02
CA TYR A 776 -6.58 1.45 16.56
C TYR A 776 -6.21 0.61 17.79
N PRO A 777 -4.94 0.16 17.90
CA PRO A 777 -4.39 -0.39 19.14
C PRO A 777 -4.60 0.52 20.35
N SER A 778 -4.61 -0.07 21.55
CA SER A 778 -4.58 0.73 22.78
C SER A 778 -3.24 1.46 22.92
N ALA A 779 -3.19 2.52 23.72
CA ALA A 779 -1.92 3.20 24.00
C ALA A 779 -0.96 2.31 24.80
N GLU A 780 -1.49 1.33 25.55
CA GLU A 780 -0.71 0.34 26.30
C GLU A 780 -0.22 -0.80 25.39
N GLU A 781 -1.06 -1.28 24.47
CA GLU A 781 -0.69 -2.25 23.44
C GLU A 781 0.46 -1.73 22.55
N LEU A 782 0.45 -0.45 22.16
CA LEU A 782 1.56 0.17 21.45
C LEU A 782 2.83 0.29 22.31
N GLN A 783 2.71 0.57 23.61
CA GLN A 783 3.87 0.60 24.51
C GLN A 783 4.48 -0.80 24.64
N ASN A 784 3.64 -1.83 24.81
CA ASN A 784 4.05 -3.23 24.89
C ASN A 784 4.69 -3.69 23.57
N LYS A 785 4.19 -3.25 22.41
CA LYS A 785 4.83 -3.50 21.10
C LYS A 785 6.19 -2.78 20.99
N ILE A 786 6.30 -1.52 21.42
CA ILE A 786 7.57 -0.77 21.42
C ILE A 786 8.61 -1.38 22.39
N SER A 787 8.20 -1.88 23.56
CA SER A 787 9.08 -2.63 24.46
C SER A 787 9.42 -4.04 23.98
N ASN A 788 8.91 -4.49 22.82
CA ASN A 788 9.35 -5.74 22.20
C ASN A 788 10.42 -5.54 21.11
N ILE A 789 10.71 -4.29 20.71
CA ILE A 789 11.73 -3.95 19.72
C ILE A 789 13.13 -4.20 20.29
N TYR A 790 14.00 -4.84 19.51
CA TYR A 790 15.30 -5.32 19.97
C TYR A 790 16.20 -4.20 20.51
N ALA A 791 16.29 -3.07 19.80
CA ALA A 791 17.12 -1.96 20.22
C ALA A 791 16.58 -1.24 21.47
N ILE A 792 15.26 -1.15 21.65
CA ILE A 792 14.64 -0.62 22.89
C ILE A 792 14.96 -1.54 24.07
N ASN A 793 14.91 -2.85 23.87
CA ASN A 793 15.27 -3.83 24.89
C ASN A 793 16.73 -3.78 25.29
N LYS A 794 17.64 -3.60 24.33
CA LYS A 794 19.06 -3.36 24.62
C LYS A 794 19.25 -2.13 25.53
N VAL A 795 18.56 -1.01 25.25
CA VAL A 795 18.61 0.19 26.11
C VAL A 795 18.12 -0.12 27.53
N LEU A 796 17.03 -0.87 27.68
CA LEU A 796 16.49 -1.26 29.00
C LEU A 796 17.45 -2.18 29.77
N ILE A 797 18.18 -3.07 29.09
CA ILE A 797 19.18 -3.96 29.71
C ILE A 797 20.43 -3.19 30.14
N GLU A 798 20.89 -2.23 29.32
CA GLU A 798 22.04 -1.36 29.62
C GLU A 798 21.74 -0.37 30.76
N ASN A 799 20.46 -0.08 31.05
CA ASN A 799 20.03 0.90 32.05
C ASN A 799 19.06 0.25 33.06
N PRO A 800 19.55 -0.40 34.14
CA PRO A 800 18.70 -1.17 35.06
C PRO A 800 17.67 -0.30 35.80
N ASP A 801 17.98 0.97 36.07
CA ASP A 801 17.08 1.94 36.72
C ASP A 801 16.01 2.52 35.76
N VAL A 802 15.93 2.03 34.52
CA VAL A 802 15.04 2.52 33.47
C VAL A 802 14.04 1.43 33.04
N ASN A 803 12.76 1.77 33.10
CA ASN A 803 11.65 0.96 32.57
C ASN A 803 11.01 1.64 31.33
N ILE A 804 10.07 0.96 30.68
CA ILE A 804 9.42 1.48 29.46
C ILE A 804 8.82 2.89 29.65
N SER A 805 8.23 3.20 30.81
CA SER A 805 7.62 4.54 31.04
C SER A 805 8.62 5.69 30.99
N HIS A 806 9.87 5.47 31.41
CA HIS A 806 10.96 6.43 31.27
C HIS A 806 11.37 6.62 29.80
N ILE A 807 11.40 5.53 29.02
CA ILE A 807 11.64 5.58 27.58
C ILE A 807 10.54 6.39 26.89
N ILE A 808 9.25 6.04 27.11
CA ILE A 808 8.12 6.74 26.50
C ILE A 808 8.14 8.23 26.82
N GLN A 809 8.37 8.60 28.08
CA GLN A 809 8.45 10.01 28.48
C GLN A 809 9.62 10.72 27.76
N THR A 810 10.77 10.06 27.62
CA THR A 810 11.95 10.63 26.94
C THR A 810 11.71 10.82 25.45
N ILE A 811 11.17 9.81 24.75
CA ILE A 811 10.95 9.89 23.30
C ILE A 811 9.82 10.86 22.94
N THR A 812 8.73 10.91 23.71
CA THR A 812 7.62 11.85 23.47
C THR A 812 8.05 13.29 23.70
N ASN A 813 8.93 13.56 24.67
CA ASN A 813 9.48 14.90 24.89
C ASN A 813 10.25 15.45 23.69
N ARG A 814 10.92 14.61 22.88
CA ARG A 814 11.66 15.05 21.69
C ARG A 814 10.76 15.74 20.64
N LEU A 815 9.46 15.44 20.63
CA LEU A 815 8.50 16.08 19.73
C LEU A 815 8.30 17.57 20.03
N GLN A 816 8.68 18.05 21.23
CA GLN A 816 8.59 19.46 21.60
C GLN A 816 9.58 20.34 20.82
N ASP A 817 10.69 19.75 20.35
CA ASP A 817 11.74 20.45 19.60
C ASP A 817 11.52 20.42 18.07
N SER A 818 10.49 19.70 17.60
CA SER A 818 10.11 19.63 16.18
C SER A 818 9.24 20.81 15.77
N GLU A 819 9.88 21.81 15.15
CA GLU A 819 9.21 22.99 14.58
C GLU A 819 8.14 22.61 13.54
N THR A 820 8.35 21.51 12.81
CA THR A 820 7.40 20.97 11.82
C THR A 820 6.14 20.42 12.49
N ASP A 821 6.26 19.76 13.63
CA ASP A 821 5.12 19.14 14.33
C ASP A 821 4.40 20.08 15.31
N GLN A 822 4.93 21.29 15.53
CA GLN A 822 4.43 22.27 16.50
C GLN A 822 2.94 22.61 16.33
N TYR A 823 2.38 22.53 15.11
CA TYR A 823 0.95 22.77 14.85
C TYR A 823 0.02 21.82 15.62
N TYR A 824 0.49 20.64 16.01
CA TYR A 824 -0.26 19.65 16.78
C TYR A 824 -0.21 19.91 18.31
N PHE A 825 0.67 20.80 18.76
CA PHE A 825 0.92 21.09 20.18
C PHE A 825 0.55 22.54 20.51
N PRO A 826 -0.76 22.85 20.71
CA PRO A 826 -1.22 24.20 20.99
C PRO A 826 -0.64 24.72 22.31
N SER A 827 -0.46 26.04 22.39
CA SER A 827 0.31 26.72 23.44
C SER A 827 -0.08 26.28 24.86
N GLY A 828 0.90 25.74 25.60
CA GLY A 828 0.72 25.22 26.96
C GLY A 828 0.50 23.71 27.05
N ILE A 829 0.26 23.01 25.94
CA ILE A 829 0.18 21.54 25.90
C ILE A 829 1.55 20.96 25.54
N ARG A 830 2.16 20.23 26.49
CA ARG A 830 3.43 19.51 26.29
C ARG A 830 3.20 18.13 25.66
N PRO A 831 3.98 17.69 24.67
CA PRO A 831 3.99 16.31 24.20
C PRO A 831 4.27 15.32 25.34
N GLY A 832 3.62 14.16 25.37
CA GLY A 832 3.83 13.17 26.43
C GLY A 832 3.35 13.60 27.82
N SER A 833 2.58 14.68 27.96
CA SER A 833 2.05 15.16 29.26
C SER A 833 1.05 14.20 29.93
N TRP A 834 0.72 13.08 29.28
CA TRP A 834 -0.13 11.99 29.78
C TRP A 834 0.68 10.80 30.28
N VAL A 835 2.00 10.79 30.06
CA VAL A 835 2.88 9.70 30.47
C VAL A 835 3.16 9.83 31.96
N THR A 836 2.71 8.86 32.74
CA THR A 836 3.16 8.70 34.13
C THR A 836 4.47 7.94 34.09
N VAL A 837 5.56 8.54 34.62
CA VAL A 837 6.82 7.83 34.84
C VAL A 837 6.74 7.12 36.18
N TYR A 838 6.99 5.80 36.17
CA TYR A 838 6.91 4.96 37.36
C TYR A 838 8.31 4.59 37.85
N PRO A 839 8.59 4.63 39.16
CA PRO A 839 9.89 4.28 39.71
C PRO A 839 10.24 2.80 39.47
N VAL A 840 11.53 2.49 39.36
CA VAL A 840 12.02 1.10 39.35
C VAL A 840 12.23 0.65 40.80
N THR A 841 11.15 0.20 41.44
CA THR A 841 11.14 -0.21 42.86
C THR A 841 10.55 -1.61 43.06
N ALA A 842 11.05 -2.32 44.08
CA ALA A 842 10.47 -3.59 44.51
C ALA A 842 9.00 -3.42 44.97
N ILE A 843 8.72 -2.36 45.74
CA ILE A 843 7.37 -2.00 46.19
C ILE A 843 6.70 -1.07 45.16
N ASP A 844 5.48 -1.40 44.74
CA ASP A 844 4.66 -0.59 43.83
C ASP A 844 4.14 0.70 44.49
N VAL A 845 3.81 1.71 43.68
CA VAL A 845 3.27 3.00 44.10
C VAL A 845 1.93 2.86 44.85
N THR A 846 1.13 1.83 44.59
CA THR A 846 -0.06 1.51 45.41
C THR A 846 0.35 1.11 46.84
N CYS A 847 1.33 0.22 46.97
CA CYS A 847 1.83 -0.34 48.23
C CYS A 847 2.68 0.61 49.08
N GLN A 848 3.33 1.61 48.48
CA GLN A 848 4.15 2.61 49.20
C GLN A 848 3.37 3.40 50.27
N LYS A 849 2.03 3.34 50.29
CA LYS A 849 1.17 3.97 51.31
C LYS A 849 0.75 3.04 52.45
N SER A 850 0.89 1.73 52.30
CA SER A 850 0.36 0.71 53.21
C SER A 850 1.44 -0.20 53.81
N MET A 851 2.65 -0.21 53.26
CA MET A 851 3.77 -1.04 53.69
C MET A 851 4.89 -0.24 54.35
N GLN A 852 5.75 -0.91 55.13
CA GLN A 852 6.96 -0.29 55.67
C GLN A 852 8.09 -0.35 54.62
N GLU A 853 8.92 0.68 54.55
CA GLU A 853 10.02 0.79 53.56
C GLU A 853 11.04 -0.37 53.66
N ASN A 854 11.23 -0.93 54.86
CA ASN A 854 12.11 -2.07 55.12
C ASN A 854 11.38 -3.41 55.29
N GLN A 855 10.09 -3.49 54.91
CA GLN A 855 9.30 -4.72 54.99
C GLN A 855 9.82 -5.78 54.01
N LEU A 856 9.83 -7.04 54.43
CA LEU A 856 10.16 -8.15 53.54
C LEU A 856 8.94 -8.48 52.64
N VAL A 857 9.18 -8.53 51.32
CA VAL A 857 8.12 -8.66 50.29
C VAL A 857 8.41 -9.83 49.34
N GLY A 858 7.53 -9.98 48.34
CA GLY A 858 7.67 -10.99 47.29
C GLY A 858 7.20 -12.40 47.64
N LEU A 859 6.58 -12.60 48.82
CA LEU A 859 6.17 -13.93 49.31
C LEU A 859 5.34 -14.70 48.27
N ARG A 860 5.65 -15.97 48.10
CA ARG A 860 5.08 -16.83 47.05
C ARG A 860 5.24 -18.31 47.39
N LEU A 861 4.43 -19.15 46.77
CA LEU A 861 4.78 -20.56 46.61
C LEU A 861 5.85 -20.67 45.52
N GLU A 862 6.84 -21.51 45.78
CA GLU A 862 7.82 -21.95 44.77
C GLU A 862 7.80 -23.47 44.56
N GLY A 863 6.92 -24.19 45.26
CA GLY A 863 6.64 -25.62 45.07
C GLY A 863 5.74 -26.18 46.16
N LYS A 864 5.04 -27.28 45.89
CA LYS A 864 4.27 -28.03 46.91
C LYS A 864 4.05 -29.48 46.51
N GLY A 865 3.76 -30.33 47.50
CA GLY A 865 3.41 -31.72 47.23
C GLY A 865 3.17 -32.55 48.48
N GLN A 866 3.39 -33.85 48.34
CA GLN A 866 3.28 -34.84 49.42
C GLN A 866 4.49 -35.78 49.39
N ASN A 867 4.92 -36.23 50.56
CA ASN A 867 5.95 -37.27 50.74
C ASN A 867 5.58 -38.16 51.94
N GLU A 868 6.47 -39.09 52.31
CA GLU A 868 6.27 -40.03 53.43
C GLU A 868 6.01 -39.35 54.79
N SER A 869 6.44 -38.10 54.95
CA SER A 869 6.27 -37.31 56.18
C SER A 869 4.99 -36.46 56.20
N GLY A 870 4.19 -36.45 55.14
CA GLY A 870 2.98 -35.62 55.00
C GLY A 870 3.04 -34.65 53.81
N HIS A 871 2.31 -33.54 53.87
CA HIS A 871 2.43 -32.50 52.85
C HIS A 871 3.63 -31.60 53.11
N TRP A 872 4.14 -31.02 52.03
CA TRP A 872 5.23 -30.05 52.06
C TRP A 872 4.92 -28.85 51.17
N VAL A 873 5.55 -27.72 51.47
CA VAL A 873 5.44 -26.48 50.69
C VAL A 873 6.77 -25.73 50.73
N THR A 874 7.18 -25.18 49.59
CA THR A 874 8.36 -24.32 49.49
C THR A 874 7.90 -22.88 49.36
N ILE A 875 8.30 -22.05 50.31
CA ILE A 875 8.02 -20.62 50.34
C ILE A 875 9.25 -19.88 49.79
N GLY A 876 9.02 -18.95 48.87
CA GLY A 876 10.05 -18.04 48.36
C GLY A 876 9.70 -16.58 48.64
N TRP A 877 10.71 -15.72 48.58
CA TRP A 877 10.61 -14.28 48.79
C TRP A 877 11.64 -13.52 47.95
N ASP A 878 11.62 -12.19 48.01
CA ASP A 878 12.57 -11.33 47.28
C ASP A 878 13.79 -10.97 48.14
N GLU A 879 14.93 -10.79 47.49
CA GLU A 879 16.22 -10.56 48.14
C GLU A 879 16.30 -9.12 48.70
N GLN A 880 16.34 -8.97 50.03
CA GLN A 880 16.47 -7.66 50.67
C GLN A 880 17.93 -7.18 50.67
N LEU A 881 18.15 -5.93 50.26
CA LEU A 881 19.48 -5.33 50.17
C LEU A 881 20.15 -5.30 51.55
N GLY A 882 21.38 -5.83 51.62
CA GLY A 882 22.16 -5.89 52.86
C GLY A 882 21.76 -7.01 53.83
N ALA A 883 20.74 -7.83 53.53
CA ALA A 883 20.44 -9.03 54.31
C ALA A 883 21.54 -10.09 54.16
N SER A 884 21.91 -10.72 55.27
CA SER A 884 22.87 -11.84 55.33
C SER A 884 22.24 -13.15 55.80
N SER A 885 21.11 -13.08 56.51
CA SER A 885 20.31 -14.25 56.91
C SER A 885 18.82 -13.93 56.98
N TYR A 886 18.00 -14.97 56.89
CA TYR A 886 16.54 -14.91 56.99
C TYR A 886 16.02 -15.87 58.06
N THR A 887 14.81 -15.62 58.55
CA THR A 887 14.09 -16.48 59.49
C THR A 887 12.65 -16.66 58.98
N LEU A 888 12.23 -17.91 58.82
CA LEU A 888 10.86 -18.29 58.44
C LEU A 888 10.16 -18.86 59.67
N GLY A 889 9.00 -18.30 60.04
CA GLY A 889 8.15 -18.81 61.13
C GLY A 889 6.82 -19.32 60.61
N TRP A 890 6.27 -20.39 61.21
CA TRP A 890 4.93 -20.89 60.92
C TRP A 890 4.20 -21.55 62.11
N ASP A 891 2.88 -21.41 62.13
CA ASP A 891 1.99 -21.97 63.17
C ASP A 891 0.57 -22.18 62.61
N GLU A 892 -0.25 -22.97 63.29
CA GLU A 892 -1.71 -23.08 63.05
C GLU A 892 -2.48 -21.88 63.65
N ILE A 893 -1.84 -21.10 64.52
CA ILE A 893 -2.39 -19.91 65.19
C ILE A 893 -1.80 -18.65 64.53
N HIS A 894 -2.60 -17.59 64.40
CA HIS A 894 -2.14 -16.29 63.88
C HIS A 894 -1.10 -15.65 64.81
N PHE A 895 -0.01 -15.12 64.25
CA PHE A 895 1.05 -14.42 64.99
C PHE A 895 1.53 -13.15 64.25
N ASP A 896 2.05 -12.18 65.01
CA ASP A 896 2.49 -10.89 64.49
C ASP A 896 4.01 -10.75 64.44
N GLN A 897 4.74 -11.35 65.38
CA GLN A 897 6.19 -11.41 65.38
C GLN A 897 6.67 -12.84 65.14
N ILE A 898 7.76 -13.03 64.37
CA ILE A 898 8.26 -14.38 64.04
C ILE A 898 8.68 -15.18 65.29
N ILE A 899 9.08 -14.50 66.37
CA ILE A 899 9.42 -15.13 67.66
C ILE A 899 8.21 -15.74 68.40
N GLU A 900 6.98 -15.45 67.96
CA GLU A 900 5.74 -15.99 68.54
C GLU A 900 5.31 -17.31 67.88
N ALA A 901 5.85 -17.64 66.69
CA ALA A 901 5.50 -18.86 65.97
C ALA A 901 6.08 -20.12 66.65
N ARG A 902 5.26 -21.15 66.85
CA ARG A 902 5.69 -22.44 67.44
C ARG A 902 6.83 -23.12 66.67
N ASN A 903 6.93 -22.90 65.36
CA ASN A 903 7.94 -23.49 64.49
C ASN A 903 8.71 -22.37 63.78
N VAL A 904 10.04 -22.45 63.80
CA VAL A 904 10.94 -21.45 63.22
C VAL A 904 12.13 -22.13 62.54
N LEU A 905 12.52 -21.63 61.37
CA LEU A 905 13.66 -22.08 60.58
C LEU A 905 14.59 -20.90 60.26
N ALA A 906 15.84 -20.99 60.69
CA ALA A 906 16.89 -20.01 60.38
C ALA A 906 17.61 -20.36 59.07
N ILE A 907 17.92 -19.34 58.26
CA ILE A 907 18.50 -19.46 56.92
C ILE A 907 19.73 -18.56 56.87
N ASP A 908 20.87 -19.08 57.35
CA ASP A 908 22.13 -18.35 57.52
C ASP A 908 23.00 -18.29 56.25
N LYS A 909 22.37 -18.24 55.07
CA LYS A 909 23.05 -18.17 53.78
C LYS A 909 22.58 -16.97 52.97
N GLN A 910 23.50 -16.03 52.74
CA GLN A 910 23.28 -14.91 51.83
C GLN A 910 22.87 -15.41 50.43
N GLY A 911 21.92 -14.73 49.79
CA GLY A 911 21.37 -15.12 48.48
C GLY A 911 20.36 -16.28 48.48
N HIS A 912 20.11 -16.96 49.60
CA HIS A 912 19.05 -17.98 49.70
C HIS A 912 17.71 -17.35 50.10
N THR A 913 16.81 -17.18 49.13
CA THR A 913 15.47 -16.59 49.34
C THR A 913 14.32 -17.60 49.20
N ARG A 914 14.57 -18.87 49.55
CA ARG A 914 13.59 -19.97 49.52
C ARG A 914 13.85 -21.02 50.60
N ALA A 915 12.79 -21.59 51.17
CA ALA A 915 12.87 -22.67 52.17
C ALA A 915 11.61 -23.57 52.16
N THR A 916 11.79 -24.85 52.52
CA THR A 916 10.72 -25.86 52.51
C THR A 916 10.20 -26.14 53.92
N ILE A 917 8.88 -26.10 54.09
CA ILE A 917 8.17 -26.57 55.29
C ILE A 917 7.70 -28.01 55.04
N LEU A 918 7.91 -28.90 56.00
CA LEU A 918 7.55 -30.32 55.94
C LEU A 918 6.51 -30.69 57.02
N GLY A 919 5.82 -31.80 56.84
CA GLY A 919 4.96 -32.39 57.88
C GLY A 919 3.59 -31.71 58.03
N LEU A 920 3.09 -31.06 56.98
CA LEU A 920 1.81 -30.36 57.02
C LEU A 920 0.64 -31.33 56.84
N GLU A 921 -0.42 -31.14 57.62
CA GLU A 921 -1.69 -31.86 57.50
C GLU A 921 -2.55 -31.25 56.39
N PHE A 922 -3.21 -32.10 55.59
CA PHE A 922 -3.98 -31.67 54.42
C PHE A 922 -5.07 -30.63 54.74
N ASN A 923 -5.85 -30.89 55.78
CA ASN A 923 -7.04 -30.08 56.16
C ASN A 923 -6.73 -28.97 57.19
N LYS A 924 -5.47 -28.58 57.38
CA LYS A 924 -5.07 -27.52 58.30
C LYS A 924 -4.74 -26.23 57.55
N ASN A 925 -4.96 -25.10 58.23
CA ASN A 925 -4.47 -23.80 57.81
C ASN A 925 -3.24 -23.46 58.63
N TYR A 926 -2.24 -22.87 57.98
CA TYR A 926 -0.97 -22.44 58.56
C TYR A 926 -0.73 -20.99 58.20
N TYR A 927 -0.36 -20.21 59.20
CA TYR A 927 0.08 -18.83 59.05
C TYR A 927 1.61 -18.81 58.96
N ILE A 928 2.17 -18.02 58.04
CA ILE A 928 3.60 -18.01 57.70
C ILE A 928 4.09 -16.56 57.58
N ARG A 929 5.28 -16.26 58.12
CA ARG A 929 6.03 -15.02 57.81
C ARG A 929 7.50 -15.33 57.54
N VAL A 930 8.17 -14.44 56.82
CA VAL A 930 9.63 -14.40 56.68
C VAL A 930 10.16 -13.02 57.08
N GLN A 931 11.30 -12.97 57.77
CA GLN A 931 12.00 -11.75 58.14
C GLN A 931 13.50 -11.90 57.85
N SER A 932 14.18 -10.82 57.45
CA SER A 932 15.64 -10.78 57.33
C SER A 932 16.30 -10.23 58.61
N ASN A 933 17.62 -10.35 58.73
CA ASN A 933 18.36 -9.72 59.82
C ASN A 933 18.45 -8.17 59.72
N THR A 934 17.86 -7.53 58.70
CA THR A 934 17.89 -6.07 58.47
C THR A 934 16.50 -5.43 58.31
N GLY A 935 15.48 -6.21 57.96
CA GLY A 935 14.11 -5.75 57.67
C GLY A 935 13.07 -6.09 58.73
N SER A 936 11.86 -5.55 58.56
CA SER A 936 10.68 -5.97 59.33
C SER A 936 10.01 -7.21 58.71
N PRO A 937 9.23 -7.99 59.49
CA PRO A 937 8.59 -9.21 58.98
C PRO A 937 7.68 -8.95 57.78
N SER A 938 7.56 -9.93 56.90
CA SER A 938 6.55 -9.93 55.85
C SER A 938 5.13 -9.79 56.41
N ALA A 939 4.19 -9.47 55.53
CA ALA A 939 2.79 -9.73 55.84
C ALA A 939 2.55 -11.23 56.10
N LEU A 940 1.46 -11.54 56.79
CA LEU A 940 1.12 -12.90 57.21
C LEU A 940 0.46 -13.66 56.05
N MET A 941 1.16 -14.68 55.56
CA MET A 941 0.67 -15.57 54.51
C MET A 941 -0.18 -16.68 55.13
N SER A 942 -1.39 -16.90 54.61
CA SER A 942 -2.24 -18.04 54.96
C SER A 942 -2.12 -19.13 53.91
N TYR A 943 -1.73 -20.34 54.32
CA TYR A 943 -1.55 -21.50 53.44
C TYR A 943 -2.27 -22.75 53.99
N SER A 944 -2.74 -23.61 53.10
CA SER A 944 -3.27 -24.94 53.44
C SER A 944 -3.00 -25.91 52.29
N PRO A 945 -2.52 -27.15 52.54
CA PRO A 945 -2.31 -28.12 51.45
C PRO A 945 -3.60 -28.57 50.75
N SER A 946 -4.77 -28.37 51.37
CA SER A 946 -6.09 -28.60 50.75
C SER A 946 -6.47 -27.55 49.69
N HIS A 947 -5.78 -26.40 49.65
CA HIS A 947 -6.09 -25.30 48.75
C HIS A 947 -5.13 -25.26 47.55
N ILE A 948 -5.71 -25.04 46.37
CA ILE A 948 -4.97 -25.04 45.10
C ILE A 948 -4.17 -23.74 44.94
N HIS A 949 -4.64 -22.64 45.52
CA HIS A 949 -4.02 -21.31 45.48
C HIS A 949 -3.78 -20.77 46.90
N VAL A 950 -2.83 -19.84 47.03
CA VAL A 950 -2.76 -18.93 48.19
C VAL A 950 -3.98 -18.00 48.13
N ALA A 951 -4.74 -17.91 49.23
CA ALA A 951 -5.96 -17.12 49.38
C ALA A 951 -7.11 -17.43 48.37
N ASP A 952 -7.77 -18.60 48.53
CA ASP A 952 -9.07 -18.84 47.88
C ASP A 952 -10.15 -17.89 48.45
N SER A 953 -10.33 -16.78 47.76
CA SER A 953 -11.47 -15.87 47.93
C SER A 953 -12.22 -15.73 46.61
N ARG A 954 -12.83 -16.84 46.14
CA ARG A 954 -13.73 -16.90 44.97
C ARG A 954 -14.61 -15.64 44.80
N THR A 955 -14.23 -14.80 43.85
CA THR A 955 -14.78 -13.47 43.58
C THR A 955 -16.03 -13.51 42.70
N THR A 956 -16.87 -12.47 42.79
CA THR A 956 -18.12 -12.31 42.02
C THR A 956 -18.02 -11.20 40.97
N GLU A 957 -18.44 -11.49 39.74
CA GLU A 957 -18.76 -10.57 38.61
C GLU A 957 -17.84 -9.36 38.34
N GLY A 958 -17.03 -9.46 37.29
CA GLY A 958 -16.21 -8.38 36.71
C GLY A 958 -16.90 -7.55 35.63
N LEU A 959 -16.25 -6.48 35.16
CA LEU A 959 -16.75 -5.56 34.13
C LEU A 959 -15.69 -5.25 33.05
N ALA A 960 -16.13 -4.87 31.85
CA ALA A 960 -15.26 -4.86 30.69
C ALA A 960 -14.35 -3.61 30.57
N GLY A 961 -13.04 -3.80 30.80
CA GLY A 961 -11.97 -3.06 30.12
C GLY A 961 -10.96 -2.34 31.02
N ASP A 962 -9.78 -2.94 31.22
CA ASP A 962 -8.57 -2.29 31.75
C ASP A 962 -7.28 -2.83 31.07
N ASP A 963 -6.11 -2.23 31.31
CA ASP A 963 -4.83 -2.58 30.66
C ASP A 963 -3.71 -3.06 31.63
N SER A 964 -2.88 -4.01 31.16
CA SER A 964 -2.51 -5.18 32.00
C SER A 964 -1.02 -5.39 32.30
N SER A 965 -0.12 -4.56 31.77
CA SER A 965 1.35 -4.58 32.04
C SER A 965 1.76 -4.23 33.49
N ARG A 966 0.85 -4.34 34.47
CA ARG A 966 0.98 -3.83 35.86
C ARG A 966 0.52 -4.80 36.96
N GLY A 967 0.02 -5.96 36.57
CA GLY A 967 -0.96 -6.72 37.35
C GLY A 967 -2.24 -6.72 36.53
N ARG A 968 -2.68 -7.91 36.10
CA ARG A 968 -3.28 -8.12 34.76
C ARG A 968 -4.71 -7.60 34.59
N ASP A 969 -5.24 -7.15 35.72
CA ASP A 969 -6.62 -7.10 36.15
C ASP A 969 -6.68 -6.24 37.44
N SER A 970 -5.62 -5.46 37.72
CA SER A 970 -5.24 -5.15 39.11
C SER A 970 -6.10 -4.10 39.82
N SER A 971 -6.43 -4.41 41.07
CA SER A 971 -7.08 -3.50 42.00
C SER A 971 -6.15 -2.37 42.41
N SER A 972 -6.71 -1.19 42.69
CA SER A 972 -5.98 -0.07 43.33
C SER A 972 -5.51 -0.37 44.76
N ALA A 973 -5.87 -1.52 45.32
CA ALA A 973 -5.38 -2.04 46.58
C ALA A 973 -3.96 -2.64 46.46
N CYS A 974 -3.26 -2.72 47.58
CA CYS A 974 -1.93 -3.31 47.69
C CYS A 974 -2.03 -4.74 48.23
N ASP A 975 -1.39 -5.69 47.56
CA ASP A 975 -1.07 -7.00 48.14
C ASP A 975 0.18 -6.88 49.03
N PRO A 976 0.05 -6.97 50.36
CA PRO A 976 1.15 -6.77 51.29
C PRO A 976 2.07 -7.99 51.41
N LEU A 977 1.74 -9.13 50.80
CA LEU A 977 2.65 -10.28 50.69
C LEU A 977 3.73 -10.02 49.64
N THR A 978 3.35 -9.33 48.56
CA THR A 978 4.19 -9.20 47.35
C THR A 978 4.75 -7.80 47.17
N GLY A 979 4.12 -6.78 47.74
CA GLY A 979 4.48 -5.39 47.50
C GLY A 979 4.03 -4.89 46.12
N LYS A 980 3.07 -5.57 45.49
CA LYS A 980 2.46 -5.21 44.20
C LYS A 980 0.97 -4.90 44.38
N ALA A 981 0.32 -4.40 43.33
CA ALA A 981 -1.14 -4.30 43.34
C ALA A 981 -1.79 -5.69 43.48
N GLU A 982 -2.96 -5.78 44.10
CA GLU A 982 -3.74 -7.03 44.13
C GLU A 982 -4.25 -7.36 42.73
N ASN A 983 -4.15 -8.61 42.29
CA ASN A 983 -4.82 -9.06 41.07
C ASN A 983 -6.32 -9.30 41.31
N THR A 984 -7.18 -9.09 40.31
CA THR A 984 -8.61 -9.46 40.33
C THR A 984 -8.89 -10.71 39.46
N ASN A 985 -10.06 -10.80 38.83
CA ASN A 985 -10.57 -12.02 38.17
C ASN A 985 -11.12 -11.75 36.75
N ASP A 986 -10.81 -10.60 36.14
CA ASP A 986 -11.51 -10.16 34.93
C ASP A 986 -11.04 -10.89 33.64
N ASP A 987 -9.88 -11.57 33.66
CA ASP A 987 -9.40 -12.44 32.58
C ASP A 987 -9.52 -13.96 32.88
N GLY A 988 -9.74 -14.35 34.13
CA GLY A 988 -9.64 -15.74 34.61
C GLY A 988 -9.93 -15.95 36.10
N LEU A 989 -9.68 -17.16 36.60
CA LEU A 989 -9.97 -17.53 37.99
C LEU A 989 -8.78 -17.26 38.91
N LEU A 990 -8.85 -16.15 39.66
CA LEU A 990 -7.82 -15.61 40.56
C LEU A 990 -6.55 -15.22 39.79
N GLY A 991 -6.52 -13.98 39.29
CA GLY A 991 -5.56 -13.43 38.32
C GLY A 991 -4.11 -13.85 38.58
N ALA A 992 -3.49 -14.49 37.59
CA ALA A 992 -2.29 -15.28 37.81
C ALA A 992 -1.02 -14.41 38.00
N ARG A 993 -0.18 -14.81 38.96
CA ARG A 993 1.09 -14.13 39.26
C ARG A 993 2.26 -14.99 38.81
N TYR A 994 2.88 -14.57 37.71
CA TYR A 994 3.99 -15.30 37.08
C TYR A 994 5.36 -14.64 37.34
N LEU A 995 6.38 -15.46 37.59
CA LEU A 995 7.79 -15.03 37.66
C LEU A 995 8.64 -15.77 36.61
N LYS A 996 9.37 -15.01 35.79
CA LYS A 996 10.35 -15.49 34.81
C LYS A 996 11.62 -15.95 35.53
N LEU A 997 12.05 -17.19 35.27
CA LEU A 997 13.21 -17.82 35.90
C LEU A 997 14.35 -18.04 34.90
N ASP A 998 15.59 -17.93 35.38
CA ASP A 998 16.78 -18.36 34.65
C ASP A 998 16.92 -19.90 34.58
N ALA A 999 17.95 -20.37 33.89
CA ALA A 999 18.24 -21.80 33.73
C ALA A 999 18.60 -22.53 35.04
N ALA A 1000 18.89 -21.81 36.12
CA ALA A 1000 19.15 -22.33 37.46
C ALA A 1000 17.93 -22.25 38.40
N GLY A 1001 16.84 -21.61 37.97
CA GLY A 1001 15.63 -21.44 38.75
C GLY A 1001 15.63 -20.25 39.70
N LYS A 1002 16.52 -19.26 39.51
CA LYS A 1002 16.45 -17.95 40.20
C LYS A 1002 15.54 -17.00 39.38
N PRO A 1003 14.70 -16.17 40.02
CA PRO A 1003 13.99 -15.10 39.32
C PRO A 1003 14.94 -14.13 38.61
N LEU A 1004 14.63 -13.78 37.36
CA LEU A 1004 15.34 -12.73 36.65
C LEU A 1004 15.19 -11.37 37.35
N ALA A 1005 16.25 -10.56 37.32
CA ALA A 1005 16.25 -9.20 37.88
C ALA A 1005 15.29 -8.23 37.14
N ARG A 1006 14.97 -8.53 35.88
CA ARG A 1006 14.04 -7.77 35.04
C ARG A 1006 12.86 -8.64 34.62
N GLN A 1007 11.79 -8.57 35.39
CA GLN A 1007 10.53 -9.31 35.14
C GLN A 1007 9.65 -8.63 34.07
N ASP A 1008 9.88 -7.35 33.80
CA ASP A 1008 9.19 -6.50 32.82
C ASP A 1008 9.62 -6.76 31.37
N LEU A 1009 10.84 -7.26 31.15
CA LEU A 1009 11.37 -7.56 29.82
C LEU A 1009 10.72 -8.80 29.19
N SER A 1010 10.57 -8.80 27.88
CA SER A 1010 9.99 -9.93 27.13
C SER A 1010 11.01 -11.03 26.82
N TYR A 1011 10.55 -12.16 26.28
CA TYR A 1011 11.42 -13.29 25.96
C TYR A 1011 12.50 -12.94 24.92
N ASN A 1012 12.16 -12.15 23.90
CA ASN A 1012 13.12 -11.70 22.87
C ASN A 1012 14.18 -10.74 23.44
N ALA A 1013 13.86 -10.04 24.53
CA ALA A 1013 14.75 -9.12 25.22
C ALA A 1013 15.73 -9.87 26.13
N LEU A 1014 15.19 -10.72 26.98
CA LEU A 1014 15.91 -11.46 28.02
C LEU A 1014 15.29 -12.86 28.14
N PRO A 1015 15.79 -13.85 27.36
CA PRO A 1015 15.25 -15.20 27.36
C PRO A 1015 15.27 -15.83 28.76
N PHE A 1016 14.11 -16.36 29.18
CA PHE A 1016 13.93 -17.06 30.44
C PHE A 1016 13.68 -18.55 30.20
N ALA A 1017 14.19 -19.41 31.08
CA ALA A 1017 14.14 -20.84 30.88
C ALA A 1017 12.81 -21.46 31.35
N CYS A 1018 12.16 -20.88 32.35
CA CYS A 1018 10.88 -21.33 32.90
C CYS A 1018 10.06 -20.17 33.46
N VAL A 1019 8.79 -20.44 33.77
CA VAL A 1019 7.91 -19.54 34.52
C VAL A 1019 7.34 -20.24 35.75
N LEU A 1020 7.49 -19.61 36.91
CA LEU A 1020 6.81 -19.99 38.15
C LEU A 1020 5.43 -19.33 38.23
N ASP A 1021 4.39 -20.11 38.53
CA ASP A 1021 3.12 -19.63 39.08
C ASP A 1021 3.25 -19.51 40.61
N ALA A 1022 3.20 -18.29 41.11
CA ALA A 1022 3.40 -17.97 42.52
C ALA A 1022 2.22 -18.34 43.45
N HIS A 1023 1.03 -18.61 42.90
CA HIS A 1023 -0.16 -19.00 43.67
C HIS A 1023 -0.29 -20.52 43.81
N THR A 1024 0.07 -21.28 42.77
CA THR A 1024 0.05 -22.75 42.83
C THR A 1024 1.38 -23.36 43.27
N GLY A 1025 2.50 -22.69 42.98
CA GLY A 1025 3.86 -23.22 43.16
C GLY A 1025 4.37 -24.03 41.96
N LEU A 1026 3.57 -24.16 40.88
CA LEU A 1026 3.93 -24.91 39.68
C LEU A 1026 4.97 -24.14 38.85
N VAL A 1027 5.96 -24.86 38.30
CA VAL A 1027 6.94 -24.29 37.38
C VAL A 1027 6.77 -24.88 35.99
N TRP A 1028 6.59 -24.01 35.02
CA TRP A 1028 6.23 -24.32 33.64
C TRP A 1028 7.40 -24.13 32.68
N GLU A 1029 7.41 -24.94 31.63
CA GLU A 1029 8.38 -24.83 30.55
C GLU A 1029 8.11 -23.63 29.63
N THR A 1030 9.12 -22.78 29.40
CA THR A 1030 9.10 -21.77 28.33
C THR A 1030 9.56 -22.36 26.99
N LYS A 1031 8.92 -22.00 25.88
CA LYS A 1031 9.30 -22.48 24.54
C LYS A 1031 10.02 -21.42 23.72
N HIS A 1032 10.97 -21.88 22.89
CA HIS A 1032 11.68 -21.05 21.93
C HIS A 1032 11.00 -21.07 20.55
N GLN A 1033 11.18 -20.03 19.73
CA GLN A 1033 10.91 -20.09 18.30
C GLN A 1033 12.21 -19.82 17.55
N ARG A 1034 12.83 -20.93 17.12
CA ARG A 1034 14.08 -20.96 16.38
C ARG A 1034 14.02 -20.12 15.11
N SER A 1035 14.99 -19.24 14.90
CA SER A 1035 15.14 -18.50 13.63
C SER A 1035 15.78 -19.37 12.54
N GLY A 1036 15.91 -18.84 11.32
CA GLY A 1036 16.41 -19.60 10.17
C GLY A 1036 17.85 -20.11 10.30
N GLU A 1037 18.68 -19.40 11.07
CA GLU A 1037 20.13 -19.63 11.18
C GLU A 1037 20.55 -20.31 12.50
N GLU A 1038 19.61 -20.51 13.42
CA GLU A 1038 19.87 -21.11 14.74
C GLU A 1038 19.91 -22.64 14.72
N ASP A 1039 20.79 -23.21 15.54
CA ASP A 1039 20.86 -24.64 15.83
C ASP A 1039 19.56 -25.16 16.46
N TYR A 1040 19.23 -26.42 16.19
CA TYR A 1040 18.06 -27.09 16.77
C TYR A 1040 18.28 -27.43 18.24
N THR A 1041 17.27 -27.17 19.08
CA THR A 1041 17.31 -27.45 20.51
C THR A 1041 16.12 -28.29 20.96
N ILE A 1042 16.22 -28.90 22.14
CA ILE A 1042 15.08 -29.58 22.80
C ILE A 1042 14.02 -28.62 23.38
N TYR A 1043 14.19 -27.30 23.21
CA TYR A 1043 13.31 -26.26 23.74
C TYR A 1043 12.44 -25.61 22.65
N ASP A 1044 12.68 -25.91 21.38
CA ASP A 1044 12.00 -25.29 20.24
C ASP A 1044 10.51 -25.69 20.18
N SER A 1045 9.65 -24.74 19.79
CA SER A 1045 8.19 -24.87 19.74
C SER A 1045 7.66 -25.67 18.55
N ASP A 1046 8.51 -26.12 17.64
CA ASP A 1046 8.22 -27.03 16.53
C ASP A 1046 8.62 -28.49 16.82
N ASN A 1047 9.21 -28.78 17.98
CA ASN A 1047 9.40 -30.15 18.47
C ASN A 1047 8.06 -30.87 18.68
N MET A 1048 7.89 -32.01 18.02
CA MET A 1048 6.71 -32.86 18.05
C MET A 1048 7.00 -34.19 18.74
N PHE A 1049 6.15 -34.60 19.68
CA PHE A 1049 6.32 -35.84 20.45
C PHE A 1049 5.08 -36.73 20.36
N VAL A 1050 5.31 -38.05 20.37
CA VAL A 1050 4.29 -39.10 20.52
C VAL A 1050 4.26 -39.62 21.96
N MET A 1051 3.13 -40.15 22.42
CA MET A 1051 3.07 -40.85 23.72
C MET A 1051 3.71 -42.24 23.62
N GLN A 1052 3.43 -42.97 22.54
CA GLN A 1052 3.98 -44.29 22.26
C GLN A 1052 4.12 -44.51 20.74
N PRO A 1053 5.28 -44.96 20.23
CA PRO A 1053 5.43 -45.27 18.80
C PRO A 1053 4.44 -46.33 18.31
N ALA A 1054 3.93 -46.17 17.09
CA ALA A 1054 3.19 -47.23 16.42
C ALA A 1054 4.09 -48.46 16.18
N ASN A 1055 3.55 -49.67 16.31
CA ASN A 1055 4.30 -50.92 16.18
C ASN A 1055 5.02 -51.01 14.82
N GLY A 1056 6.36 -51.02 14.86
CA GLY A 1056 7.21 -51.10 13.66
C GLY A 1056 7.45 -49.77 12.93
N ALA A 1057 6.99 -48.63 13.46
CA ALA A 1057 7.25 -47.32 12.87
C ALA A 1057 8.70 -46.89 13.07
N THR A 1058 9.42 -46.65 11.98
CA THR A 1058 10.77 -46.08 11.93
C THR A 1058 10.78 -44.57 11.65
N GLN A 1059 9.64 -44.01 11.24
CA GLN A 1059 9.46 -42.59 10.96
C GLN A 1059 8.04 -42.15 11.37
N PHE A 1060 7.87 -40.91 11.82
CA PHE A 1060 6.55 -40.26 11.98
C PHE A 1060 6.46 -38.93 11.22
N GLY A 1061 5.25 -38.36 11.14
CA GLY A 1061 4.96 -37.14 10.36
C GLY A 1061 5.47 -35.81 10.96
N GLY A 1062 6.41 -35.86 11.90
CA GLY A 1062 6.98 -34.70 12.58
C GLY A 1062 8.42 -34.97 13.01
N THR A 1063 8.98 -34.02 13.76
CA THR A 1063 10.40 -33.97 14.13
C THR A 1063 10.59 -33.63 15.60
N CYS A 1064 11.65 -34.13 16.22
CA CYS A 1064 12.15 -33.61 17.50
C CYS A 1064 13.68 -33.56 17.51
N THR A 1065 14.26 -32.69 18.33
CA THR A 1065 15.71 -32.62 18.57
C THR A 1065 16.15 -33.69 19.57
N ILE A 1066 17.29 -34.34 19.32
CA ILE A 1066 17.97 -35.20 20.29
C ILE A 1066 18.95 -34.35 21.10
N HIS A 1067 18.80 -34.29 22.43
CA HIS A 1067 19.61 -33.44 23.31
C HIS A 1067 21.11 -33.75 23.25
N GLU A 1068 21.47 -35.02 23.13
CA GLU A 1068 22.86 -35.48 23.17
C GLU A 1068 23.67 -35.10 21.91
N THR A 1069 22.99 -34.65 20.85
CA THR A 1069 23.62 -34.30 19.56
C THR A 1069 23.14 -32.96 18.96
N ASN A 1070 22.08 -32.36 19.50
CA ASN A 1070 21.32 -31.26 18.90
C ASN A 1070 20.90 -31.50 17.43
N GLN A 1071 20.69 -32.76 17.06
CA GLN A 1071 20.25 -33.15 15.72
C GLN A 1071 18.76 -33.47 15.66
N ILE A 1072 18.14 -33.14 14.53
CA ILE A 1072 16.75 -33.48 14.22
C ILE A 1072 16.62 -35.01 14.06
N SER A 1073 15.65 -35.59 14.76
CA SER A 1073 15.17 -36.95 14.58
C SER A 1073 13.76 -36.95 13.99
N THR A 1074 13.50 -37.96 13.15
CA THR A 1074 12.14 -38.37 12.75
C THR A 1074 11.81 -39.79 13.23
N ASP A 1075 12.70 -40.44 14.00
CA ASP A 1075 12.44 -41.73 14.65
C ASP A 1075 11.51 -41.52 15.85
N PRO A 1076 10.27 -42.06 15.85
CA PRO A 1076 9.32 -41.87 16.93
C PRO A 1076 9.82 -42.48 18.26
N ASN A 1077 10.75 -43.44 18.22
CA ASN A 1077 11.33 -44.05 19.43
C ASN A 1077 12.28 -43.08 20.16
N GLN A 1078 12.87 -42.10 19.47
CA GLN A 1078 13.56 -40.98 20.14
C GLN A 1078 12.56 -39.90 20.58
N CYS A 1079 11.56 -39.60 19.74
CA CYS A 1079 10.61 -38.52 19.96
C CYS A 1079 9.40 -38.88 20.83
N THR A 1080 9.64 -39.56 21.96
CA THR A 1080 8.58 -39.89 22.94
C THR A 1080 8.50 -38.86 24.06
N VAL A 1081 7.27 -38.58 24.53
CA VAL A 1081 7.02 -37.72 25.71
C VAL A 1081 7.79 -38.21 26.94
N ALA A 1082 7.84 -39.53 27.16
CA ALA A 1082 8.56 -40.13 28.27
C ALA A 1082 10.09 -39.87 28.21
N LYS A 1083 10.70 -39.96 27.02
CA LYS A 1083 12.14 -39.65 26.86
C LYS A 1083 12.42 -38.17 27.06
N GLN A 1084 11.56 -37.26 26.59
CA GLN A 1084 11.72 -35.82 26.84
C GLN A 1084 11.66 -35.49 28.34
N ILE A 1085 10.71 -36.09 29.07
CA ILE A 1085 10.60 -35.97 30.54
C ILE A 1085 11.87 -36.48 31.23
N GLN A 1086 12.38 -37.64 30.80
CA GLN A 1086 13.64 -38.19 31.33
C GLN A 1086 14.82 -37.24 31.10
N THR A 1087 14.95 -36.67 29.90
CA THR A 1087 15.98 -35.68 29.55
C THR A 1087 15.88 -34.44 30.44
N PHE A 1088 14.69 -33.85 30.58
CA PHE A 1088 14.48 -32.65 31.40
C PHE A 1088 14.83 -32.87 32.87
N ASN A 1089 14.48 -34.03 33.41
CA ASN A 1089 14.81 -34.42 34.78
C ASN A 1089 16.29 -34.74 34.98
N SER A 1090 16.99 -35.19 33.94
CA SER A 1090 18.43 -35.43 33.95
C SER A 1090 19.26 -34.15 33.87
N ILE A 1091 18.85 -33.18 33.04
CA ILE A 1091 19.57 -31.90 32.86
C ILE A 1091 19.23 -30.86 33.95
N GLN A 1092 18.25 -31.16 34.80
CA GLN A 1092 17.76 -30.29 35.87
C GLN A 1092 17.36 -28.90 35.35
N ARG A 1093 16.55 -28.83 34.29
CA ARG A 1093 16.14 -27.54 33.69
C ARG A 1093 15.50 -26.65 34.77
N CYS A 1094 15.99 -25.41 34.89
CA CYS A 1094 15.58 -24.45 35.93
C CYS A 1094 15.81 -24.95 37.37
N GLY A 1095 16.81 -25.81 37.58
CA GLY A 1095 17.11 -26.44 38.88
C GLY A 1095 16.15 -27.56 39.29
N LEU A 1096 15.28 -28.04 38.38
CA LEU A 1096 14.16 -28.93 38.71
C LEU A 1096 14.29 -30.30 38.04
N SER A 1097 14.02 -31.36 38.80
CA SER A 1097 14.10 -32.77 38.36
C SER A 1097 12.81 -33.56 38.59
N ASN A 1098 11.67 -32.86 38.59
CA ASN A 1098 10.30 -33.35 38.79
C ASN A 1098 9.35 -32.87 37.67
N TRP A 1099 9.89 -32.68 36.46
CA TRP A 1099 9.11 -32.40 35.25
C TRP A 1099 8.20 -33.58 34.89
N ARG A 1100 6.98 -33.25 34.51
CA ARG A 1100 5.89 -34.15 34.13
C ARG A 1100 4.94 -33.48 33.13
N LEU A 1101 3.92 -34.22 32.69
CA LEU A 1101 2.78 -33.62 32.00
C LEU A 1101 1.91 -32.82 32.98
N PRO A 1102 1.30 -31.71 32.54
CA PRO A 1102 0.24 -31.04 33.29
C PRO A 1102 -1.05 -31.87 33.28
N ASN A 1103 -1.83 -31.80 34.36
CA ASN A 1103 -3.19 -32.32 34.36
C ASN A 1103 -4.17 -31.28 33.78
N PHE A 1104 -5.42 -31.69 33.53
CA PHE A 1104 -6.43 -30.82 32.92
C PHE A 1104 -6.71 -29.53 33.71
N HIS A 1105 -6.72 -29.58 35.04
CA HIS A 1105 -6.98 -28.40 35.87
C HIS A 1105 -5.81 -27.41 35.82
N GLU A 1106 -4.58 -27.91 35.91
CA GLU A 1106 -3.34 -27.10 35.76
C GLU A 1106 -3.26 -26.44 34.38
N SER A 1107 -3.66 -27.15 33.31
CA SER A 1107 -3.70 -26.57 31.97
C SER A 1107 -4.75 -25.46 31.81
N HIS A 1108 -5.72 -25.37 32.72
CA HIS A 1108 -6.78 -24.37 32.70
C HIS A 1108 -6.37 -23.07 33.41
N THR A 1109 -5.45 -23.11 34.38
CA THR A 1109 -4.96 -21.91 35.08
C THR A 1109 -3.95 -21.08 34.26
N LEU A 1110 -3.65 -21.50 33.03
CA LEU A 1110 -2.87 -20.73 32.05
C LEU A 1110 -3.76 -19.99 31.02
N LEU A 1111 -5.08 -20.20 31.03
CA LEU A 1111 -5.95 -19.73 29.96
C LEU A 1111 -6.44 -18.30 30.19
N ASP A 1112 -6.16 -17.43 29.21
CA ASP A 1112 -6.65 -16.05 29.11
C ASP A 1112 -7.94 -16.05 28.27
N PHE A 1113 -9.07 -15.69 28.89
CA PHE A 1113 -10.37 -15.66 28.22
C PHE A 1113 -10.80 -14.26 27.74
N SER A 1114 -10.03 -13.21 28.03
CA SER A 1114 -10.37 -11.81 27.67
C SER A 1114 -10.47 -11.60 26.15
N TYR A 1115 -9.71 -12.37 25.37
CA TYR A 1115 -9.61 -12.27 23.90
C TYR A 1115 -10.74 -12.96 23.12
N ALA A 1116 -11.84 -13.38 23.76
CA ALA A 1116 -12.92 -14.19 23.17
C ALA A 1116 -13.83 -13.47 22.13
N SER A 1117 -13.25 -12.76 21.15
CA SER A 1117 -13.98 -12.15 20.04
C SER A 1117 -14.21 -13.13 18.88
N SER A 1118 -15.45 -13.24 18.40
CA SER A 1118 -15.83 -14.27 17.43
C SER A 1118 -15.35 -13.97 16.00
N ASN A 1119 -14.17 -14.49 15.60
CA ASN A 1119 -13.78 -14.93 14.24
C ASN A 1119 -12.26 -15.31 14.17
N MET A 1120 -11.74 -16.04 15.16
CA MET A 1120 -10.29 -16.26 15.32
C MET A 1120 -9.76 -17.48 14.55
N SER A 1121 -9.01 -17.24 13.47
CA SER A 1121 -8.13 -18.24 12.85
C SER A 1121 -6.65 -18.05 13.22
N ASN A 1122 -6.18 -16.80 13.30
CA ASN A 1122 -4.78 -16.42 13.49
C ASN A 1122 -4.55 -15.40 14.65
N ALA A 1123 -5.49 -15.29 15.59
CA ALA A 1123 -5.33 -14.45 16.78
C ALA A 1123 -4.30 -15.05 17.76
N PRO A 1124 -3.77 -14.29 18.75
CA PRO A 1124 -2.97 -14.88 19.82
C PRO A 1124 -3.72 -16.05 20.49
N SER A 1125 -2.98 -17.11 20.85
CA SER A 1125 -3.53 -18.16 21.74
C SER A 1125 -3.92 -17.53 23.07
N GLY A 1126 -5.02 -18.01 23.67
CA GLY A 1126 -5.53 -17.53 24.97
C GLY A 1126 -4.66 -18.00 26.13
N ILE A 1127 -3.47 -17.42 26.22
CA ILE A 1127 -2.42 -17.54 27.26
C ILE A 1127 -1.62 -16.23 27.25
N ASP A 1128 -0.91 -15.88 28.34
CA ASP A 1128 -0.03 -14.71 28.29
C ASP A 1128 1.28 -14.98 27.53
N HIS A 1129 1.45 -14.38 26.35
CA HIS A 1129 2.66 -14.52 25.53
C HIS A 1129 3.91 -13.87 26.17
N HIS A 1130 3.76 -12.98 27.15
CA HIS A 1130 4.91 -12.42 27.87
C HIS A 1130 5.59 -13.43 28.81
N TYR A 1131 4.89 -14.52 29.15
CA TYR A 1131 5.36 -15.61 30.03
C TYR A 1131 5.34 -16.98 29.33
N PHE A 1132 4.44 -17.19 28.38
CA PHE A 1132 4.25 -18.45 27.64
C PHE A 1132 4.39 -18.25 26.12
N PRO A 1133 5.50 -17.67 25.65
CA PRO A 1133 5.71 -17.43 24.23
C PRO A 1133 5.73 -18.76 23.46
N HIS A 1134 5.23 -18.71 22.22
CA HIS A 1134 5.28 -19.79 21.22
C HIS A 1134 4.58 -21.12 21.58
N ILE A 1135 3.82 -21.22 22.69
CA ILE A 1135 3.08 -22.45 23.03
C ILE A 1135 1.83 -22.60 22.13
N LYS A 1136 1.82 -23.67 21.33
CA LYS A 1136 0.76 -23.99 20.34
C LYS A 1136 -0.30 -24.95 20.88
N SER A 1137 0.13 -25.93 21.67
CA SER A 1137 -0.69 -26.95 22.33
C SER A 1137 0.11 -27.65 23.42
N MET A 1138 -0.59 -28.40 24.27
CA MET A 1138 0.05 -29.29 25.25
C MET A 1138 -0.66 -30.65 25.32
N TRP A 1139 0.13 -31.70 25.54
CA TRP A 1139 -0.35 -32.99 26.04
C TRP A 1139 -0.74 -32.86 27.52
N LEU A 1140 -1.74 -33.61 27.97
CA LEU A 1140 -2.21 -33.64 29.35
C LEU A 1140 -2.10 -35.05 29.94
N ASP A 1141 -1.87 -35.16 31.25
CA ASP A 1141 -1.94 -36.45 31.97
C ASP A 1141 -3.40 -36.87 32.21
N ALA A 1142 -4.07 -37.21 31.11
CA ALA A 1142 -5.44 -37.69 31.08
C ALA A 1142 -5.59 -38.72 29.94
N PRO A 1143 -5.20 -39.99 30.17
CA PRO A 1143 -5.46 -41.07 29.23
C PRO A 1143 -6.97 -41.39 29.15
N ASN A 1144 -7.42 -41.86 28.00
CA ASN A 1144 -8.74 -42.48 27.86
C ASN A 1144 -8.80 -43.84 28.60
N LEU A 1145 -10.02 -44.36 28.79
CA LEU A 1145 -10.29 -45.55 29.62
C LEU A 1145 -9.52 -46.81 29.18
N ASP A 1146 -9.28 -46.95 27.89
CA ASP A 1146 -8.55 -48.05 27.25
C ASP A 1146 -7.06 -47.73 27.00
N LYS A 1147 -6.60 -46.52 27.35
CA LYS A 1147 -5.23 -46.00 27.20
C LYS A 1147 -4.69 -45.97 25.76
N SER A 1148 -5.56 -46.03 24.76
CA SER A 1148 -5.22 -45.86 23.34
C SER A 1148 -4.90 -44.40 22.95
N GLY A 1149 -5.26 -43.42 23.80
CA GLY A 1149 -4.98 -42.00 23.55
C GLY A 1149 -4.98 -41.15 24.81
N TYR A 1150 -4.39 -39.97 24.72
CA TYR A 1150 -4.30 -38.98 25.79
C TYR A 1150 -5.01 -37.68 25.39
N LEU A 1151 -5.53 -36.95 26.35
CA LEU A 1151 -6.12 -35.64 26.14
C LEU A 1151 -5.01 -34.63 25.74
N ALA A 1152 -5.28 -33.81 24.73
CA ALA A 1152 -4.41 -32.70 24.32
C ALA A 1152 -5.23 -31.42 24.19
N LEU A 1153 -4.68 -30.30 24.67
CA LEU A 1153 -5.28 -28.97 24.65
C LEU A 1153 -4.73 -28.14 23.49
N SER A 1154 -5.62 -27.63 22.63
CA SER A 1154 -5.29 -26.72 21.52
C SER A 1154 -5.54 -25.27 21.94
N LEU A 1155 -4.47 -24.50 22.15
CA LEU A 1155 -4.56 -23.12 22.66
C LEU A 1155 -4.99 -22.11 21.59
N GLN A 1156 -4.87 -22.47 20.30
CA GLN A 1156 -5.41 -21.70 19.17
C GLN A 1156 -6.95 -21.82 19.05
N ARG A 1157 -7.54 -22.89 19.61
CA ARG A 1157 -8.98 -23.20 19.48
C ARG A 1157 -9.73 -23.26 20.82
N LEU A 1158 -9.02 -23.20 21.94
CA LEU A 1158 -9.54 -23.39 23.30
C LEU A 1158 -10.39 -24.67 23.47
N ILE A 1159 -9.94 -25.77 22.87
CA ILE A 1159 -10.58 -27.10 22.97
C ILE A 1159 -9.59 -28.18 23.38
N THR A 1160 -10.07 -29.14 24.17
CA THR A 1160 -9.39 -30.41 24.41
C THR A 1160 -9.95 -31.50 23.50
N MET A 1161 -9.09 -32.46 23.11
CA MET A 1161 -9.49 -33.66 22.37
C MET A 1161 -8.59 -34.84 22.76
N HIS A 1162 -9.14 -36.05 22.75
CA HIS A 1162 -8.31 -37.25 22.89
C HIS A 1162 -7.57 -37.51 21.57
N VAL A 1163 -6.28 -37.76 21.67
CA VAL A 1163 -5.36 -38.01 20.56
C VAL A 1163 -4.70 -39.36 20.79
N ASP A 1164 -4.78 -40.25 19.79
CA ASP A 1164 -4.15 -41.58 19.78
C ASP A 1164 -2.66 -41.50 20.18
N THR A 1165 -2.16 -42.49 20.94
CA THR A 1165 -0.79 -42.47 21.48
C THR A 1165 0.31 -42.39 20.43
N SER A 1166 0.05 -42.87 19.21
CA SER A 1166 0.99 -42.82 18.07
C SER A 1166 0.92 -41.54 17.25
N ASN A 1167 -0.11 -40.71 17.48
CA ASN A 1167 -0.18 -39.38 16.90
C ASN A 1167 0.74 -38.40 17.66
N HIS A 1168 1.23 -37.39 16.94
CA HIS A 1168 2.24 -36.45 17.44
C HIS A 1168 1.63 -35.06 17.69
N LYS A 1169 2.11 -34.38 18.73
CA LYS A 1169 1.75 -32.99 19.09
C LYS A 1169 2.95 -32.25 19.70
N PRO A 1170 2.96 -30.91 19.67
CA PRO A 1170 3.80 -30.11 20.56
C PRO A 1170 3.56 -30.46 22.03
N LEU A 1171 4.64 -30.47 22.81
CA LEU A 1171 4.68 -30.83 24.23
C LEU A 1171 5.14 -29.63 25.06
N THR A 1172 4.46 -29.34 26.16
CA THR A 1172 4.91 -28.42 27.22
C THR A 1172 4.90 -29.19 28.52
N LEU A 1173 5.94 -29.05 29.33
CA LEU A 1173 6.06 -29.72 30.63
C LEU A 1173 5.79 -28.77 31.80
N VAL A 1174 5.41 -29.34 32.93
CA VAL A 1174 5.25 -28.67 34.23
C VAL A 1174 5.99 -29.44 35.32
N SER A 1175 6.35 -28.77 36.40
CA SER A 1175 6.98 -29.32 37.60
C SER A 1175 6.16 -28.90 38.84
N ASP A 1176 6.15 -29.75 39.87
CA ASP A 1176 5.56 -29.46 41.19
C ASP A 1176 6.32 -28.37 41.98
N GLY A 1177 7.31 -27.75 41.35
CA GLY A 1177 8.16 -26.71 41.89
C GLY A 1177 9.36 -27.23 42.67
N PHE A 1178 10.07 -26.30 43.31
CA PHE A 1178 11.32 -26.53 44.03
C PHE A 1178 11.08 -27.31 45.32
N TYR A 1179 11.93 -28.30 45.59
CA TYR A 1179 12.01 -29.00 46.87
C TYR A 1179 13.41 -28.83 47.47
N VAL A 1180 13.58 -27.85 48.37
CA VAL A 1180 14.84 -27.67 49.10
C VAL A 1180 14.87 -28.65 50.27
N LYS A 1181 15.92 -29.46 50.40
CA LYS A 1181 16.12 -30.25 51.62
C LYS A 1181 16.56 -29.31 52.75
N PRO A 1182 15.88 -29.31 53.92
CA PRO A 1182 16.28 -28.52 55.08
C PRO A 1182 17.60 -29.02 55.69
#